data_AF-A0A1Y4ELA5-F1
#
_entry.id   AF-A0A1Y4ELA5-F1
#
_cell.length_a   1.000
_cell.length_b   1.000
_cell.length_c   1.000
_cell.angle_alpha   90.00
_cell.angle_beta   90.00
_cell.angle_gamma   90.00
#
_symmetry.space_group_name_H-M   'P 1'
#
loop_
_entity.id
_entity.type
_entity.pdbx_description
1 polymer ?
#
loop_
_entity_poly.entity_id
_entity_poly.type
_entity_poly.pdbx_seq_one_letter_code
_entity_poly.pdbx_strand_id
1 'polypeptide(L)'
;MRKKYLSALLFGALLFASAGTFTSCKDYDDDISNLQGQINDVNTAITELQSAVEGGKYVTAVSNTGNTITFTFSDGTTTQVALEDQVGSVVTVQDGVLYIDGEATDIKVAEPAPTPEPGEEHKDQIIIENNMWSVLQEDGTYKTTNIPVSGVSVSGSEAEGFTFRVYASDGTYKDVKLPSATSSITDLILNADGNATGTIQGKEKNMLVYATYSFDNYPEDLDTKKWKGPRALPARGTKIVSGNTQISLQVNPTNVDGTIVEFKLVDSQNNYPSNLSLKATEDTRLLTSRAANGLYLLGMEDKMFADANAAAAYTSQFTTNSDKKLYAVAAGEARSAYGVTVQQGSQQGLYNLNIYKNNNESSPLQEDVTIGGTTDISNRIDINTWYYIKPEQIGAFYDMYVTDANDDDAVLFGLEFKNEEGNFAFRATKTPDNVSKTGFGIVVTTVDKNGNSKNTTVNLNLSEKITEGLTYDAISYQINSNKDADKNRFSIDLNDMKEYLGTEGLALWNTKVEAMSVTFKNATTGAIVGTGSTDSDGDYENEQAYVTAAGITVTPVKEVKDGTSANVTALKDAKFLKFAIDNATASSNFVIGQQYNAVISFKDKENGDQLNSITIPFTLTLPEITSLFQLDQKLVEDGAAICYLYEEDFMDVNRTNGAASFMLSRVFQKIESTGFQVALDSQAKVGETDKTSAELAQVDMVKGTAVTAEDTEGKVNFKHNNDGETYVTLTGNRANGTGLNLGYGEVLTLHVTGKYAGYWAYPVGQNTFTFKVKVLSPIYEGQVTPKEGNVVTIPATKLSGYEFGNNDITGYTYNSAISYNVLPENATTVPVWSRKEIANVTAESSNTRIFKIAENTGGWADSKFNQLFPAYTTGSGNNAVHHDGYFKLEAQQIPATVTDEAIDITVTDIWGYSKTSTVPVQITVD
;
A
#
# COMPACT_ATOMS: atom_id res chain seq x y z
N MET A 1 22.48 -38.81 -6.53
CA MET A 1 21.72 -37.66 -7.09
C MET A 1 21.03 -38.08 -8.38
N ARG A 2 19.88 -37.49 -8.71
CA ARG A 2 19.10 -37.86 -9.90
C ARG A 2 19.75 -37.29 -11.16
N LYS A 3 20.26 -38.16 -12.05
CA LYS A 3 20.84 -37.77 -13.34
C LYS A 3 19.73 -37.55 -14.38
N LYS A 4 19.85 -36.50 -15.21
CA LYS A 4 18.94 -36.25 -16.34
C LYS A 4 19.67 -36.49 -17.66
N TYR A 5 18.99 -37.13 -18.60
CA TYR A 5 19.53 -37.46 -19.93
C TYR A 5 18.61 -36.87 -21.00
N LEU A 6 19.16 -36.08 -21.91
CA LEU A 6 18.44 -35.40 -22.99
C LEU A 6 19.06 -35.80 -24.33
N SER A 7 18.24 -36.13 -25.32
CA SER A 7 18.69 -36.32 -26.71
C SER A 7 17.76 -35.59 -27.66
N ALA A 8 18.32 -34.92 -28.64
CA ALA A 8 17.57 -34.26 -29.69
C ALA A 8 18.30 -34.36 -31.04
N LEU A 9 17.50 -34.62 -32.06
CA LEU A 9 17.97 -34.82 -33.43
C LEU A 9 18.35 -33.49 -34.08
N LEU A 10 19.65 -33.26 -34.25
CA LEU A 10 20.18 -32.20 -35.11
C LEU A 10 20.52 -32.82 -36.48
N PHE A 11 19.58 -32.81 -37.45
CA PHE A 11 19.93 -33.12 -38.84
C PHE A 11 20.53 -31.89 -39.51
N GLY A 12 21.80 -31.61 -39.19
CA GLY A 12 22.62 -30.65 -39.92
C GLY A 12 23.12 -31.26 -41.25
N ALA A 13 22.31 -31.15 -42.29
CA ALA A 13 22.70 -30.86 -43.67
C ALA A 13 23.84 -31.66 -44.37
N LEU A 14 23.95 -32.99 -44.16
CA LEU A 14 24.77 -33.85 -45.05
C LEU A 14 24.02 -35.05 -45.67
N LEU A 15 22.68 -35.05 -45.65
CA LEU A 15 21.87 -36.12 -46.26
C LEU A 15 21.33 -35.80 -47.67
N PHE A 16 21.57 -34.60 -48.21
CA PHE A 16 21.13 -34.26 -49.57
C PHE A 16 22.20 -34.43 -50.66
N ALA A 17 23.42 -34.89 -50.33
CA ALA A 17 24.48 -35.05 -51.32
C ALA A 17 24.59 -36.45 -51.96
N SER A 18 23.71 -37.43 -51.65
CA SER A 18 23.83 -38.76 -52.25
C SER A 18 22.50 -39.48 -52.51
N ALA A 19 21.73 -39.00 -53.48
CA ALA A 19 21.10 -39.83 -54.53
C ALA A 19 20.45 -38.89 -55.56
N GLY A 20 20.86 -38.98 -56.83
CA GLY A 20 20.52 -38.04 -57.91
C GLY A 20 19.01 -37.82 -58.12
N THR A 21 18.59 -36.63 -58.55
CA THR A 21 18.72 -36.17 -59.95
C THR A 21 18.82 -34.64 -60.07
N PHE A 22 19.65 -34.20 -61.03
CA PHE A 22 19.91 -32.82 -61.45
C PHE A 22 18.69 -31.87 -61.54
N THR A 23 18.74 -30.73 -60.86
CA THR A 23 18.05 -29.48 -61.22
C THR A 23 18.93 -28.25 -60.93
N SER A 24 19.13 -27.41 -61.97
CA SER A 24 19.52 -25.99 -62.03
C SER A 24 20.30 -25.30 -60.88
N CYS A 25 21.52 -24.80 -61.18
CA CYS A 25 22.48 -23.98 -60.38
C CYS A 25 21.98 -22.74 -59.57
N LYS A 26 20.82 -22.78 -58.92
CA LYS A 26 20.25 -21.68 -58.11
C LYS A 26 20.06 -22.09 -56.64
N ASP A 27 19.99 -23.38 -56.39
CA ASP A 27 19.80 -24.06 -55.11
C ASP A 27 21.11 -24.29 -54.34
N TYR A 28 22.25 -24.42 -55.02
CA TYR A 28 23.55 -24.62 -54.34
C TYR A 28 23.96 -23.46 -53.42
N ASP A 29 23.72 -22.21 -53.82
CA ASP A 29 24.07 -21.05 -52.99
C ASP A 29 23.13 -20.94 -51.77
N ASP A 30 21.85 -21.29 -51.93
CA ASP A 30 20.88 -21.33 -50.84
C ASP A 30 21.20 -22.46 -49.84
N ASP A 31 21.58 -23.65 -50.34
CA ASP A 31 22.03 -24.78 -49.52
C ASP A 31 23.32 -24.46 -48.75
N ILE A 32 24.29 -23.79 -49.40
CA ILE A 32 25.54 -23.36 -48.76
C ILE A 32 25.28 -22.25 -47.73
N SER A 33 24.37 -21.31 -48.01
CA SER A 33 23.99 -20.25 -47.07
C SER A 33 23.29 -20.82 -45.83
N ASN A 34 22.43 -21.82 -45.99
CA ASN A 34 21.78 -22.52 -44.89
C ASN A 34 22.82 -23.29 -44.04
N LEU A 35 23.72 -24.03 -44.70
CA LEU A 35 24.85 -24.72 -44.07
C LEU A 35 25.78 -23.78 -43.28
N GLN A 36 26.09 -22.61 -43.83
CA GLN A 36 26.91 -21.59 -43.15
C GLN A 36 26.17 -20.95 -41.98
N GLY A 37 24.84 -20.75 -42.09
CA GLY A 37 23.99 -20.32 -40.98
C GLY A 37 24.05 -21.30 -39.81
N GLN A 38 23.82 -22.59 -40.07
CA GLN A 38 23.86 -23.64 -39.04
C GLN A 38 25.23 -23.76 -38.35
N ILE A 39 26.32 -23.64 -39.10
CA ILE A 39 27.68 -23.64 -38.52
C ILE A 39 27.91 -22.41 -37.63
N ASN A 40 27.38 -21.24 -38.02
CA ASN A 40 27.49 -20.02 -37.22
C ASN A 40 26.67 -20.09 -35.92
N ASP A 41 25.47 -20.68 -35.96
CA ASP A 41 24.61 -20.82 -34.77
C ASP A 41 25.21 -21.79 -33.75
N VAL A 42 25.76 -22.93 -34.20
CA VAL A 42 26.49 -23.87 -33.33
C VAL A 42 27.74 -23.23 -32.73
N ASN A 43 28.51 -22.47 -33.51
CA ASN A 43 29.68 -21.74 -33.00
C ASN A 43 29.31 -20.66 -31.99
N THR A 44 28.19 -19.96 -32.19
CA THR A 44 27.67 -18.94 -31.28
C THR A 44 27.29 -19.56 -29.94
N ALA A 45 26.51 -20.65 -29.96
CA ALA A 45 26.14 -21.38 -28.75
C ALA A 45 27.36 -21.90 -27.97
N ILE A 46 28.37 -22.44 -28.66
CA ILE A 46 29.62 -22.89 -28.02
C ILE A 46 30.39 -21.70 -27.41
N THR A 47 30.42 -20.55 -28.08
CA THR A 47 31.11 -19.35 -27.59
C THR A 47 30.43 -18.75 -26.36
N GLU A 48 29.09 -18.74 -26.32
CA GLU A 48 28.31 -18.29 -25.17
C GLU A 48 28.48 -19.23 -23.97
N LEU A 49 28.44 -20.54 -24.20
CA LEU A 49 28.73 -21.55 -23.18
C LEU A 49 30.15 -21.33 -22.63
N GLN A 50 31.17 -21.13 -23.49
CA GLN A 50 32.54 -20.87 -23.08
C GLN A 50 32.70 -19.55 -22.29
N SER A 51 32.03 -18.49 -22.70
CA SER A 51 32.06 -17.19 -21.98
C SER A 51 31.41 -17.29 -20.60
N ALA A 52 30.34 -18.08 -20.46
CA ALA A 52 29.71 -18.35 -19.18
C ALA A 52 30.65 -19.14 -18.24
N VAL A 53 31.43 -20.08 -18.78
CA VAL A 53 32.49 -20.80 -18.05
C VAL A 53 33.59 -19.84 -17.56
N GLU A 54 34.08 -18.95 -18.41
CA GLU A 54 35.09 -17.94 -18.04
C GLU A 54 34.57 -16.95 -16.97
N GLY A 55 33.25 -16.72 -16.93
CA GLY A 55 32.57 -15.93 -15.91
C GLY A 55 32.33 -16.63 -14.57
N GLY A 56 32.83 -17.86 -14.37
CA GLY A 56 32.64 -18.62 -13.13
C GLY A 56 31.22 -19.17 -12.92
N LYS A 57 30.41 -19.23 -13.99
CA LYS A 57 29.05 -19.79 -13.95
C LYS A 57 29.09 -21.29 -14.19
N TYR A 58 28.16 -22.01 -13.56
CA TYR A 58 27.92 -23.43 -13.85
C TYR A 58 26.44 -23.65 -14.16
N VAL A 59 26.12 -24.77 -14.81
CA VAL A 59 24.74 -25.10 -15.20
C VAL A 59 24.03 -25.79 -14.04
N THR A 60 22.89 -25.24 -13.62
CA THR A 60 22.03 -25.76 -12.54
C THR A 60 20.90 -26.63 -13.08
N ALA A 61 20.39 -26.33 -14.27
CA ALA A 61 19.35 -27.12 -14.90
C ALA A 61 19.49 -27.18 -16.41
N VAL A 62 19.04 -28.29 -16.98
CA VAL A 62 18.83 -28.46 -18.41
C VAL A 62 17.39 -28.92 -18.61
N SER A 63 16.68 -28.26 -19.51
CA SER A 63 15.32 -28.59 -19.91
C SER A 63 15.18 -28.60 -21.42
N ASN A 64 14.12 -29.23 -21.91
CA ASN A 64 13.73 -29.23 -23.31
C ASN A 64 12.29 -28.72 -23.44
N THR A 65 12.05 -27.86 -24.42
CA THR A 65 10.71 -27.37 -24.76
C THR A 65 10.56 -27.35 -26.27
N GLY A 66 9.85 -28.34 -26.81
CA GLY A 66 9.67 -28.51 -28.24
C GLY A 66 11.02 -28.72 -28.94
N ASN A 67 11.44 -27.73 -29.71
CA ASN A 67 12.67 -27.74 -30.49
C ASN A 67 13.79 -26.90 -29.85
N THR A 68 13.80 -26.69 -28.53
CA THR A 68 14.84 -25.89 -27.88
C THR A 68 15.33 -26.54 -26.60
N ILE A 69 16.65 -26.75 -26.49
CA ILE A 69 17.33 -27.11 -25.26
C ILE A 69 17.67 -25.82 -24.50
N THR A 70 17.25 -25.71 -23.25
CA THR A 70 17.59 -24.56 -22.39
C THR A 70 18.54 -24.99 -21.29
N PHE A 71 19.67 -24.30 -21.19
CA PHE A 71 20.63 -24.40 -20.09
C PHE A 71 20.39 -23.24 -19.13
N THR A 72 20.17 -23.52 -17.86
CA THR A 72 20.05 -22.52 -16.80
C THR A 72 21.35 -22.50 -16.00
N PHE A 73 21.90 -21.32 -15.78
CA PHE A 73 23.14 -21.11 -15.03
C PHE A 73 22.89 -20.76 -13.56
N SER A 74 23.94 -20.79 -12.75
CA SER A 74 23.92 -20.52 -11.30
C SER A 74 23.49 -19.10 -10.91
N ASP A 75 23.43 -18.16 -11.84
CA ASP A 75 22.88 -16.81 -11.64
C ASP A 75 21.43 -16.65 -12.15
N GLY A 76 20.81 -17.74 -12.61
CA GLY A 76 19.46 -17.76 -13.18
C GLY A 76 19.39 -17.34 -14.64
N THR A 77 20.51 -16.94 -15.28
CA THR A 77 20.53 -16.69 -16.72
C THR A 77 20.38 -17.98 -17.51
N THR A 78 19.84 -17.89 -18.73
CA THR A 78 19.63 -19.04 -19.59
C THR A 78 20.30 -18.87 -20.95
N THR A 79 20.84 -19.96 -21.48
CA THR A 79 21.29 -20.06 -22.88
C THR A 79 20.47 -21.12 -23.57
N GLN A 80 19.96 -20.80 -24.76
CA GLN A 80 19.09 -21.66 -25.54
C GLN A 80 19.83 -22.19 -26.77
N VAL A 81 19.63 -23.47 -27.05
CA VAL A 81 20.14 -24.14 -28.25
C VAL A 81 18.93 -24.68 -29.02
N ALA A 82 18.67 -24.10 -30.19
CA ALA A 82 17.59 -24.54 -31.06
C ALA A 82 17.94 -25.87 -31.74
N LEU A 83 16.93 -26.70 -31.93
CA LEU A 83 16.94 -28.05 -32.52
C LEU A 83 16.24 -28.08 -33.90
N GLU A 84 15.97 -26.90 -34.47
CA GLU A 84 15.26 -26.71 -35.75
C GLU A 84 13.92 -27.48 -35.82
N ASP A 85 13.65 -28.25 -36.87
CA ASP A 85 12.37 -28.92 -37.16
C ASP A 85 12.09 -30.18 -36.30
N GLN A 86 12.84 -30.41 -35.21
CA GLN A 86 12.81 -31.67 -34.45
C GLN A 86 12.48 -31.45 -32.98
N VAL A 87 11.73 -32.40 -32.39
CA VAL A 87 11.41 -32.42 -30.96
C VAL A 87 12.39 -33.36 -30.26
N GLY A 88 13.11 -32.85 -29.25
CA GLY A 88 13.96 -33.68 -28.39
C GLY A 88 13.16 -34.50 -27.38
N SER A 89 13.75 -35.55 -26.82
CA SER A 89 13.17 -36.35 -25.73
C SER A 89 14.04 -36.34 -24.47
N VAL A 90 13.38 -36.31 -23.31
CA VAL A 90 13.95 -36.35 -21.96
C VAL A 90 13.80 -37.77 -21.41
N VAL A 91 14.90 -38.37 -20.94
CA VAL A 91 14.91 -39.69 -20.32
C VAL A 91 15.38 -39.56 -18.86
N THR A 92 14.59 -40.04 -17.91
CA THR A 92 14.89 -40.01 -16.47
C THR A 92 14.51 -41.31 -15.78
N VAL A 93 15.11 -41.60 -14.62
CA VAL A 93 14.73 -42.75 -13.78
C VAL A 93 14.15 -42.21 -12.48
N GLN A 94 12.95 -42.67 -12.11
CA GLN A 94 12.30 -42.35 -10.86
C GLN A 94 11.77 -43.65 -10.24
N ASP A 95 12.06 -43.87 -8.96
CA ASP A 95 11.59 -45.02 -8.18
C ASP A 95 11.84 -46.39 -8.86
N GLY A 96 13.02 -46.53 -9.48
CA GLY A 96 13.43 -47.76 -10.18
C GLY A 96 12.73 -47.99 -11.53
N VAL A 97 12.03 -46.98 -12.06
CA VAL A 97 11.30 -47.04 -13.34
C VAL A 97 11.81 -45.95 -14.29
N LEU A 98 11.93 -46.28 -15.58
CA LEU A 98 12.29 -45.33 -16.63
C LEU A 98 11.09 -44.46 -17.03
N TYR A 99 11.32 -43.16 -17.13
CA TYR A 99 10.39 -42.15 -17.63
C TYR A 99 10.92 -41.56 -18.93
N ILE A 100 10.04 -41.41 -19.92
CA ILE A 100 10.31 -40.73 -21.18
C ILE A 100 9.35 -39.54 -21.27
N ASP A 101 9.89 -38.33 -21.41
CA ASP A 101 9.10 -37.09 -21.52
C ASP A 101 8.10 -36.88 -20.37
N GLY A 102 8.42 -37.39 -19.18
CA GLY A 102 7.59 -37.29 -17.98
C GLY A 102 6.57 -38.42 -17.81
N GLU A 103 6.45 -39.34 -18.77
CA GLU A 103 5.56 -40.49 -18.70
C GLU A 103 6.32 -41.76 -18.27
N ALA A 104 5.75 -42.50 -17.31
CA ALA A 104 6.34 -43.74 -16.81
C ALA A 104 6.27 -44.87 -17.86
N THR A 105 7.31 -45.69 -17.94
CA THR A 105 7.37 -46.86 -18.83
C THR A 105 7.34 -48.17 -18.03
N ASP A 106 7.12 -49.30 -18.70
CA ASP A 106 7.22 -50.62 -18.07
C ASP A 106 8.68 -51.10 -17.84
N ILE A 107 9.67 -50.25 -18.13
CA ILE A 107 11.09 -50.62 -18.05
C ILE A 107 11.61 -50.34 -16.64
N LYS A 108 11.91 -51.40 -15.90
CA LYS A 108 12.61 -51.33 -14.62
C LYS A 108 14.10 -51.04 -14.82
N VAL A 109 14.67 -50.26 -13.91
CA VAL A 109 16.08 -49.86 -13.92
C VAL A 109 16.68 -50.22 -12.58
N ALA A 110 17.80 -50.93 -12.61
CA ALA A 110 18.51 -51.33 -11.40
C ALA A 110 19.13 -50.11 -10.69
N GLU A 111 19.25 -50.21 -9.36
CA GLU A 111 20.08 -49.28 -8.60
C GLU A 111 21.57 -49.59 -8.85
N PRO A 112 22.40 -48.57 -9.08
CA PRO A 112 23.83 -48.76 -9.18
C PRO A 112 24.37 -49.16 -7.79
N ALA A 113 25.35 -50.08 -7.76
CA ALA A 113 25.93 -50.51 -6.49
C ALA A 113 26.57 -49.31 -5.75
N PRO A 114 26.27 -49.09 -4.47
CA PRO A 114 26.67 -47.87 -3.74
C PRO A 114 28.19 -47.75 -3.50
N THR A 115 28.95 -48.84 -3.68
CA THR A 115 30.43 -48.86 -3.65
C THR A 115 30.91 -50.04 -4.50
N PRO A 116 31.61 -49.84 -5.62
CA PRO A 116 32.24 -50.96 -6.33
C PRO A 116 33.32 -51.59 -5.47
N GLU A 117 33.46 -52.92 -5.52
CA GLU A 117 34.59 -53.59 -4.87
C GLU A 117 35.93 -53.11 -5.49
N PRO A 118 37.05 -53.17 -4.75
CA PRO A 118 38.34 -52.70 -5.27
C PRO A 118 38.72 -53.43 -6.58
N GLY A 119 38.60 -52.72 -7.71
CA GLY A 119 38.90 -53.24 -9.05
C GLY A 119 37.71 -53.32 -10.01
N GLU A 120 36.48 -53.04 -9.58
CA GLU A 120 35.31 -52.94 -10.48
C GLU A 120 35.01 -51.49 -10.88
N GLU A 121 34.63 -51.27 -12.15
CA GLU A 121 34.18 -49.97 -12.66
C GLU A 121 32.73 -49.68 -12.27
N HIS A 122 32.45 -48.44 -11.85
CA HIS A 122 31.10 -47.96 -11.57
C HIS A 122 30.23 -47.97 -12.83
N LYS A 123 29.03 -48.58 -12.76
CA LYS A 123 28.06 -48.64 -13.86
C LYS A 123 26.95 -47.59 -13.69
N ASP A 124 26.82 -46.68 -14.64
CA ASP A 124 25.73 -45.68 -14.67
C ASP A 124 24.38 -46.33 -15.00
N GLN A 125 23.28 -45.78 -14.46
CA GLN A 125 21.93 -46.30 -14.70
C GLN A 125 21.47 -46.16 -16.16
N ILE A 126 21.98 -45.16 -16.88
CA ILE A 126 21.69 -44.90 -18.28
C ILE A 126 23.01 -44.65 -19.00
N ILE A 127 23.21 -45.31 -20.14
CA ILE A 127 24.35 -45.10 -21.03
C ILE A 127 23.87 -44.88 -22.47
N ILE A 128 24.81 -44.52 -23.34
CA ILE A 128 24.59 -44.52 -24.79
C ILE A 128 25.36 -45.70 -25.38
N GLU A 129 24.66 -46.66 -25.98
CA GLU A 129 25.25 -47.79 -26.69
C GLU A 129 24.59 -47.90 -28.07
N ASN A 130 25.40 -48.10 -29.12
CA ASN A 130 24.92 -48.18 -30.51
C ASN A 130 24.03 -46.99 -30.94
N ASN A 131 24.39 -45.77 -30.52
CA ASN A 131 23.61 -44.54 -30.76
C ASN A 131 22.17 -44.61 -30.24
N MET A 132 21.92 -45.35 -29.16
CA MET A 132 20.63 -45.39 -28.46
C MET A 132 20.84 -45.28 -26.96
N TRP A 133 19.88 -44.68 -26.26
CA TRP A 133 19.84 -44.73 -24.80
C TRP A 133 19.60 -46.17 -24.33
N SER A 134 20.39 -46.64 -23.38
CA SER A 134 20.25 -47.96 -22.76
C SER A 134 20.28 -47.86 -21.25
N VAL A 135 19.46 -48.66 -20.56
CA VAL A 135 19.29 -48.65 -19.09
C VAL A 135 19.87 -49.89 -18.43
N LEU A 136 20.46 -49.74 -17.25
CA LEU A 136 21.03 -50.84 -16.46
C LEU A 136 19.91 -51.75 -15.93
N GLN A 137 20.06 -53.05 -16.11
CA GLN A 137 19.14 -54.07 -15.61
C GLN A 137 19.73 -54.78 -14.38
N GLU A 138 18.88 -55.49 -13.61
CA GLU A 138 19.28 -56.20 -12.38
C GLU A 138 20.34 -57.30 -12.63
N ASP A 139 20.43 -57.82 -13.85
CA ASP A 139 21.44 -58.81 -14.26
C ASP A 139 22.81 -58.19 -14.59
N GLY A 140 22.94 -56.87 -14.45
CA GLY A 140 24.17 -56.12 -14.70
C GLY A 140 24.45 -55.82 -16.18
N THR A 141 23.51 -56.11 -17.09
CA THR A 141 23.57 -55.76 -18.52
C THR A 141 22.75 -54.50 -18.84
N TYR A 142 22.95 -53.93 -20.04
CA TYR A 142 22.20 -52.76 -20.52
C TYR A 142 21.12 -53.16 -21.52
N LYS A 143 19.92 -52.62 -21.34
CA LYS A 143 18.78 -52.79 -22.25
C LYS A 143 18.51 -51.49 -23.00
N THR A 144 18.53 -51.55 -24.34
CA THR A 144 18.20 -50.39 -25.20
C THR A 144 16.74 -49.96 -25.00
N THR A 145 16.54 -48.65 -25.00
CA THR A 145 15.22 -47.98 -24.99
C THR A 145 14.63 -47.82 -26.40
N ASN A 146 15.42 -48.11 -27.45
CA ASN A 146 15.13 -47.81 -28.85
C ASN A 146 14.96 -46.30 -29.16
N ILE A 147 15.32 -45.40 -28.24
CA ILE A 147 15.36 -43.96 -28.50
C ILE A 147 16.73 -43.63 -29.12
N PRO A 148 16.76 -43.14 -30.37
CA PRO A 148 18.02 -42.79 -31.02
C PRO A 148 18.67 -41.56 -30.37
N VAL A 149 20.00 -41.60 -30.30
CA VAL A 149 20.87 -40.49 -29.95
C VAL A 149 21.59 -40.06 -31.21
N SER A 150 21.15 -38.95 -31.82
CA SER A 150 21.76 -38.40 -33.02
C SER A 150 21.68 -36.88 -32.99
N GLY A 151 22.67 -36.17 -33.53
CA GLY A 151 22.76 -34.71 -33.47
C GLY A 151 23.37 -34.18 -32.17
N VAL A 152 22.56 -33.96 -31.13
CA VAL A 152 23.02 -33.40 -29.84
C VAL A 152 22.44 -34.18 -28.66
N SER A 153 23.27 -34.52 -27.68
CA SER A 153 22.82 -35.06 -26.40
C SER A 153 23.45 -34.35 -25.20
N VAL A 154 22.69 -34.30 -24.11
CA VAL A 154 23.13 -33.74 -22.84
C VAL A 154 22.93 -34.78 -21.75
N SER A 155 23.95 -35.00 -20.93
CA SER A 155 23.87 -35.94 -19.80
C SER A 155 24.56 -35.36 -18.60
N GLY A 156 24.00 -35.57 -17.40
CA GLY A 156 24.64 -35.18 -16.16
C GLY A 156 23.68 -34.67 -15.09
N SER A 157 24.25 -33.94 -14.13
CA SER A 157 23.53 -33.29 -13.03
C SER A 157 24.27 -32.03 -12.60
N GLU A 158 23.63 -31.18 -11.80
CA GLU A 158 24.24 -29.97 -11.24
C GLU A 158 25.54 -30.28 -10.44
N ALA A 159 25.54 -31.40 -9.69
CA ALA A 159 26.67 -31.78 -8.86
C ALA A 159 27.84 -32.38 -9.66
N GLU A 160 27.54 -33.27 -10.61
CA GLU A 160 28.57 -33.96 -11.43
C GLU A 160 29.02 -33.12 -12.64
N GLY A 161 28.23 -32.11 -13.01
CA GLY A 161 28.39 -31.35 -14.25
C GLY A 161 27.60 -31.96 -15.40
N PHE A 162 27.28 -31.12 -16.39
CA PHE A 162 26.59 -31.55 -17.60
C PHE A 162 27.61 -31.75 -18.73
N THR A 163 27.53 -32.87 -19.44
CA THR A 163 28.30 -33.14 -20.66
C THR A 163 27.40 -32.94 -21.86
N PHE A 164 27.79 -32.02 -22.72
CA PHE A 164 27.16 -31.70 -23.99
C PHE A 164 27.90 -32.43 -25.12
N ARG A 165 27.26 -33.41 -25.76
CA ARG A 165 27.82 -34.23 -26.82
C ARG A 165 27.21 -33.87 -28.17
N VAL A 166 28.06 -33.56 -29.14
CA VAL A 166 27.64 -33.26 -30.52
C VAL A 166 28.15 -34.36 -31.44
N TYR A 167 27.24 -34.95 -32.20
CA TYR A 167 27.51 -36.01 -33.18
C TYR A 167 27.72 -35.44 -34.58
N ALA A 168 28.76 -35.90 -35.26
CA ALA A 168 29.01 -35.64 -36.67
C ALA A 168 28.23 -36.64 -37.55
N SER A 169 28.12 -36.32 -38.84
CA SER A 169 27.36 -37.11 -39.83
C SER A 169 27.92 -38.52 -40.08
N ASP A 170 29.18 -38.77 -39.71
CA ASP A 170 29.84 -40.08 -39.83
C ASP A 170 29.69 -40.95 -38.56
N GLY A 171 28.95 -40.46 -37.55
CA GLY A 171 28.76 -41.13 -36.27
C GLY A 171 29.86 -40.89 -35.23
N THR A 172 30.89 -40.10 -35.54
CA THR A 172 31.86 -39.61 -34.55
C THR A 172 31.24 -38.50 -33.69
N TYR A 173 31.80 -38.21 -32.52
CA TYR A 173 31.26 -37.18 -31.62
C TYR A 173 32.35 -36.35 -30.94
N LYS A 174 31.96 -35.16 -30.45
CA LYS A 174 32.75 -34.32 -29.55
C LYS A 174 31.99 -34.04 -28.27
N ASP A 175 32.68 -34.17 -27.14
CA ASP A 175 32.16 -33.84 -25.81
C ASP A 175 32.65 -32.46 -25.35
N VAL A 176 31.72 -31.65 -24.88
CA VAL A 176 31.96 -30.40 -24.16
C VAL A 176 31.48 -30.59 -22.74
N LYS A 177 32.42 -30.71 -21.78
CA LYS A 177 32.09 -30.78 -20.36
C LYS A 177 31.83 -29.36 -19.85
N LEU A 178 30.62 -29.12 -19.35
CA LEU A 178 30.26 -27.87 -18.70
C LEU A 178 30.70 -27.91 -17.23
N PRO A 179 31.10 -26.77 -16.64
CA PRO A 179 31.46 -26.69 -15.24
C PRO A 179 30.32 -27.20 -14.35
N SER A 180 30.68 -27.96 -13.31
CA SER A 180 29.81 -28.33 -12.21
C SER A 180 29.93 -27.34 -11.05
N ALA A 181 29.01 -27.43 -10.08
CA ALA A 181 29.14 -26.73 -8.81
C ALA A 181 30.54 -26.96 -8.19
N THR A 182 31.03 -28.21 -8.22
CA THR A 182 32.33 -28.60 -7.67
C THR A 182 33.51 -28.02 -8.45
N SER A 183 33.49 -28.03 -9.79
CA SER A 183 34.61 -27.51 -10.60
C SER A 183 34.69 -25.99 -10.62
N SER A 184 33.60 -25.31 -10.28
CA SER A 184 33.55 -23.84 -10.19
C SER A 184 34.08 -23.30 -8.85
N ILE A 185 34.35 -24.18 -7.87
CA ILE A 185 34.95 -23.77 -6.61
C ILE A 185 36.38 -23.32 -6.86
N THR A 186 36.65 -22.06 -6.55
CA THR A 186 37.97 -21.44 -6.68
C THR A 186 38.73 -21.44 -5.36
N ASP A 187 38.02 -21.41 -4.23
CA ASP A 187 38.63 -21.38 -2.91
C ASP A 187 37.71 -22.00 -1.83
N LEU A 188 38.33 -22.57 -0.80
CA LEU A 188 37.67 -23.15 0.37
C LEU A 188 38.31 -22.58 1.64
N ILE A 189 37.55 -21.83 2.42
CA ILE A 189 38.08 -21.15 3.61
C ILE A 189 37.51 -21.80 4.87
N LEU A 190 38.38 -22.25 5.76
CA LEU A 190 37.99 -22.71 7.09
C LEU A 190 37.82 -21.52 8.03
N ASN A 191 36.61 -21.36 8.57
CA ASN A 191 36.30 -20.29 9.49
C ASN A 191 36.36 -20.78 10.93
N ALA A 192 36.92 -19.95 11.80
CA ALA A 192 36.88 -20.22 13.23
C ALA A 192 35.43 -20.13 13.73
N ASP A 193 34.86 -21.23 14.23
CA ASP A 193 33.52 -21.19 14.82
C ASP A 193 33.59 -20.45 16.17
N GLY A 194 33.13 -19.19 16.18
CA GLY A 194 33.06 -18.34 17.38
C GLY A 194 31.96 -18.74 18.36
N ASN A 195 31.03 -19.62 17.95
CA ASN A 195 29.88 -20.08 18.73
C ASN A 195 30.06 -21.49 19.30
N ALA A 196 31.24 -22.11 19.16
CA ALA A 196 31.55 -23.33 19.89
C ALA A 196 31.47 -23.04 21.41
N THR A 197 30.42 -23.55 22.07
CA THR A 197 30.11 -23.33 23.50
C THR A 197 31.11 -23.99 24.47
N GLY A 198 32.28 -24.43 23.97
CA GLY A 198 33.37 -24.97 24.77
C GLY A 198 34.54 -24.00 24.79
N THR A 199 35.05 -23.69 25.99
CA THR A 199 36.33 -22.99 26.15
C THR A 199 37.47 -23.90 25.65
N ILE A 200 37.78 -23.88 24.35
CA ILE A 200 38.99 -24.51 23.84
C ILE A 200 40.11 -23.48 23.89
N GLN A 201 40.82 -23.46 25.00
CA GLN A 201 42.10 -22.76 25.08
C GLN A 201 43.11 -23.43 24.15
N GLY A 202 43.43 -22.76 23.03
CA GLY A 202 44.62 -23.04 22.23
C GLY A 202 44.34 -23.66 20.85
N LYS A 203 44.52 -22.87 19.80
CA LYS A 203 44.97 -23.22 18.43
C LYS A 203 44.30 -24.34 17.61
N GLU A 204 43.29 -25.09 18.07
CA GLU A 204 42.56 -26.06 17.23
C GLU A 204 41.15 -25.55 16.91
N LYS A 205 41.01 -24.72 15.87
CA LYS A 205 39.77 -24.00 15.56
C LYS A 205 38.76 -24.76 14.69
N ASN A 206 39.12 -25.91 14.11
CA ASN A 206 38.23 -26.71 13.25
C ASN A 206 38.36 -28.21 13.60
N MET A 207 37.45 -28.72 14.43
CA MET A 207 37.52 -30.09 14.93
C MET A 207 36.24 -30.85 14.58
N LEU A 208 36.39 -31.96 13.86
CA LEU A 208 35.34 -32.96 13.70
C LEU A 208 35.49 -34.00 14.80
N VAL A 209 34.56 -33.99 15.74
CA VAL A 209 34.54 -34.90 16.88
C VAL A 209 33.53 -35.99 16.57
N TYR A 210 33.96 -37.25 16.62
CA TYR A 210 33.06 -38.40 16.51
C TYR A 210 32.93 -39.13 17.84
N ALA A 211 31.83 -39.85 18.02
CA ALA A 211 31.68 -40.85 19.06
C ALA A 211 31.28 -42.20 18.44
N THR A 212 31.68 -43.28 19.10
CA THR A 212 31.29 -44.63 18.70
C THR A 212 30.22 -45.12 19.67
N TYR A 213 29.02 -45.36 19.15
CA TYR A 213 27.88 -45.91 19.87
C TYR A 213 27.75 -47.40 19.61
N SER A 214 27.07 -48.10 20.51
CA SER A 214 26.76 -49.51 20.35
C SER A 214 25.25 -49.71 20.43
N PHE A 215 24.64 -50.11 19.33
CA PHE A 215 23.20 -50.27 19.22
C PHE A 215 22.75 -51.58 19.90
N ASP A 216 22.73 -51.59 21.23
CA ASP A 216 22.59 -52.79 22.06
C ASP A 216 21.36 -52.78 22.98
N ASN A 217 20.77 -51.61 23.21
CA ASN A 217 19.88 -51.37 24.36
C ASN A 217 18.38 -51.40 24.03
N TYR A 218 17.97 -51.79 22.82
CA TYR A 218 16.56 -51.90 22.52
C TYR A 218 15.95 -53.17 23.17
N PRO A 219 14.66 -53.15 23.58
CA PRO A 219 14.02 -54.28 24.26
C PRO A 219 14.11 -55.58 23.44
N GLU A 220 14.34 -56.73 24.09
CA GLU A 220 14.48 -58.02 23.39
C GLU A 220 13.20 -58.45 22.64
N ASP A 221 12.05 -57.93 23.06
CA ASP A 221 10.73 -58.14 22.49
C ASP A 221 10.32 -57.06 21.46
N LEU A 222 11.18 -56.07 21.19
CA LEU A 222 10.92 -55.06 20.16
C LEU A 222 10.95 -55.74 18.79
N ASP A 223 9.77 -55.89 18.18
CA ASP A 223 9.63 -56.32 16.81
C ASP A 223 10.12 -55.20 15.88
N THR A 224 11.38 -55.28 15.43
CA THR A 224 12.01 -54.30 14.56
C THR A 224 11.27 -54.13 13.22
N LYS A 225 10.42 -55.09 12.82
CA LYS A 225 9.56 -54.98 11.64
C LYS A 225 8.30 -54.15 11.88
N LYS A 226 7.98 -53.83 13.14
CA LYS A 226 6.87 -52.95 13.53
C LYS A 226 7.32 -51.54 13.90
N TRP A 227 8.61 -51.23 13.76
CA TRP A 227 9.10 -49.86 13.86
C TRP A 227 8.38 -49.00 12.82
N LYS A 228 7.76 -47.91 13.27
CA LYS A 228 6.96 -47.01 12.42
C LYS A 228 7.76 -45.79 11.94
N GLY A 229 9.02 -45.66 12.37
CA GLY A 229 9.89 -44.59 11.92
C GLY A 229 10.47 -44.88 10.52
N PRO A 230 10.95 -43.85 9.83
CA PRO A 230 11.41 -43.93 8.46
C PRO A 230 12.69 -44.75 8.30
N ARG A 231 13.51 -44.89 9.35
CA ARG A 231 14.79 -45.63 9.29
C ARG A 231 14.64 -47.04 9.83
N ALA A 232 15.17 -48.01 9.10
CA ALA A 232 15.29 -49.37 9.62
C ALA A 232 16.21 -49.38 10.86
N LEU A 233 15.82 -50.11 11.91
CA LEU A 233 16.64 -50.25 13.11
C LEU A 233 17.84 -51.16 12.83
N PRO A 234 19.07 -50.80 13.26
CA PRO A 234 20.25 -51.64 13.10
C PRO A 234 20.12 -52.95 13.90
N ALA A 235 20.85 -53.98 13.46
CA ALA A 235 20.96 -55.21 14.23
C ALA A 235 21.68 -54.97 15.57
N ARG A 236 21.27 -55.69 16.62
CA ARG A 236 21.95 -55.65 17.93
C ARG A 236 23.46 -55.90 17.79
N GLY A 237 24.28 -55.11 18.47
CA GLY A 237 25.74 -55.18 18.37
C GLY A 237 26.37 -54.23 17.35
N THR A 238 25.58 -53.65 16.44
CA THR A 238 26.07 -52.71 15.42
C THR A 238 26.77 -51.52 16.08
N LYS A 239 27.96 -51.19 15.57
CA LYS A 239 28.72 -50.01 16.01
C LYS A 239 28.44 -48.85 15.09
N ILE A 240 28.02 -47.72 15.65
CA ILE A 240 27.70 -46.50 14.90
C ILE A 240 28.76 -45.46 15.24
N VAL A 241 29.60 -45.10 14.27
CA VAL A 241 30.53 -43.99 14.39
C VAL A 241 29.82 -42.75 13.86
N SER A 242 29.53 -41.80 14.74
CA SER A 242 28.71 -40.63 14.44
C SER A 242 29.44 -39.33 14.74
N GLY A 243 29.27 -38.33 13.87
CA GLY A 243 29.77 -36.98 14.07
C GLY A 243 28.95 -36.20 15.11
N ASN A 244 29.63 -35.67 16.13
CA ASN A 244 29.04 -34.85 17.18
C ASN A 244 29.28 -33.34 16.98
N THR A 245 30.21 -32.95 16.12
CA THR A 245 30.50 -31.54 15.81
C THR A 245 30.56 -31.31 14.31
N GLN A 246 30.39 -30.05 13.92
CA GLN A 246 30.54 -29.57 12.55
C GLN A 246 31.64 -28.50 12.52
N ILE A 247 32.17 -28.23 11.33
CA ILE A 247 33.14 -27.14 11.10
C ILE A 247 32.55 -26.13 10.12
N SER A 248 32.88 -24.85 10.29
CA SER A 248 32.44 -23.79 9.39
C SER A 248 33.34 -23.72 8.16
N LEU A 249 32.73 -23.79 6.98
CA LEU A 249 33.38 -23.77 5.68
C LEU A 249 32.74 -22.70 4.81
N GLN A 250 33.55 -21.78 4.28
CA GLN A 250 33.12 -20.88 3.21
C GLN A 250 33.53 -21.46 1.86
N VAL A 251 32.56 -21.55 0.96
CA VAL A 251 32.74 -21.98 -0.43
C VAL A 251 32.74 -20.74 -1.31
N ASN A 252 33.80 -20.56 -2.10
CA ASN A 252 33.91 -19.45 -3.04
C ASN A 252 33.98 -19.96 -4.49
N PRO A 253 33.23 -19.36 -5.43
CA PRO A 253 32.35 -18.20 -5.23
C PRO A 253 31.07 -18.53 -4.42
N THR A 254 30.48 -17.54 -3.74
CA THR A 254 29.39 -17.74 -2.75
C THR A 254 28.04 -18.14 -3.35
N ASN A 255 27.93 -18.12 -4.68
CA ASN A 255 26.78 -18.60 -5.44
C ASN A 255 26.84 -20.10 -5.74
N VAL A 256 27.93 -20.80 -5.36
CA VAL A 256 27.98 -22.27 -5.42
C VAL A 256 27.19 -22.84 -4.26
N ASP A 257 26.21 -23.69 -4.59
CA ASP A 257 25.51 -24.47 -3.58
C ASP A 257 26.43 -25.58 -3.03
N GLY A 258 26.96 -25.37 -1.83
CA GLY A 258 27.78 -26.34 -1.12
C GLY A 258 27.03 -27.59 -0.67
N THR A 259 25.70 -27.59 -0.58
CA THR A 259 24.94 -28.76 -0.09
C THR A 259 24.97 -29.94 -1.07
N ILE A 260 25.24 -29.68 -2.35
CA ILE A 260 25.34 -30.67 -3.43
C ILE A 260 26.79 -31.05 -3.76
N VAL A 261 27.78 -30.44 -3.12
CA VAL A 261 29.21 -30.66 -3.36
C VAL A 261 29.72 -31.83 -2.52
N GLU A 262 30.47 -32.74 -3.14
CA GLU A 262 31.17 -33.81 -2.43
C GLU A 262 32.46 -33.28 -1.79
N PHE A 263 32.47 -33.12 -0.48
CA PHE A 263 33.66 -32.72 0.29
C PHE A 263 34.44 -33.92 0.81
N LYS A 264 35.76 -33.85 0.71
CA LYS A 264 36.70 -34.87 1.20
C LYS A 264 37.71 -34.26 2.16
N LEU A 265 38.26 -35.09 3.04
CA LEU A 265 39.46 -34.73 3.80
C LEU A 265 40.70 -35.30 3.10
N VAL A 266 41.76 -34.50 3.02
CA VAL A 266 43.04 -34.91 2.44
C VAL A 266 44.19 -34.52 3.35
N ASP A 267 45.13 -35.45 3.60
CA ASP A 267 46.32 -35.17 4.39
C ASP A 267 47.45 -34.55 3.55
N SER A 268 48.57 -34.21 4.19
CA SER A 268 49.73 -33.58 3.52
C SER A 268 50.48 -34.52 2.56
N GLN A 269 50.16 -35.81 2.58
CA GLN A 269 50.72 -36.85 1.70
C GLN A 269 49.75 -37.22 0.57
N ASN A 270 48.64 -36.48 0.41
CA ASN A 270 47.56 -36.76 -0.55
C ASN A 270 46.81 -38.07 -0.29
N ASN A 271 46.79 -38.57 0.95
CA ASN A 271 45.92 -39.68 1.32
C ASN A 271 44.55 -39.15 1.74
N TYR A 272 43.51 -39.90 1.36
CA TYR A 272 42.12 -39.64 1.72
C TYR A 272 41.65 -40.69 2.73
N PRO A 273 40.96 -40.32 3.83
CA PRO A 273 40.34 -41.30 4.71
C PRO A 273 39.35 -42.18 3.95
N SER A 274 39.53 -43.50 4.09
CA SER A 274 38.63 -44.49 3.52
C SER A 274 37.27 -44.46 4.22
N ASN A 275 36.19 -44.55 3.43
CA ASN A 275 34.80 -44.64 3.90
C ASN A 275 34.30 -43.47 4.77
N LEU A 276 34.96 -42.30 4.68
CA LEU A 276 34.50 -41.08 5.34
C LEU A 276 33.55 -40.31 4.42
N SER A 277 32.28 -40.19 4.81
CA SER A 277 31.32 -39.31 4.16
C SER A 277 31.13 -38.04 4.99
N LEU A 278 31.10 -36.89 4.32
CA LEU A 278 30.85 -35.59 4.93
C LEU A 278 29.58 -34.98 4.33
N LYS A 279 28.82 -34.28 5.17
CA LYS A 279 27.59 -33.59 4.77
C LYS A 279 27.70 -32.10 5.09
N ALA A 280 27.45 -31.27 4.09
CA ALA A 280 27.35 -29.83 4.23
C ALA A 280 25.88 -29.42 4.42
N THR A 281 25.62 -28.56 5.40
CA THR A 281 24.34 -27.88 5.59
C THR A 281 24.56 -26.38 5.58
N GLU A 282 23.63 -25.59 5.06
CA GLU A 282 23.77 -24.12 5.09
C GLU A 282 23.95 -23.60 6.53
N ASP A 283 24.87 -22.66 6.73
CA ASP A 283 25.05 -22.00 8.03
C ASP A 283 24.14 -20.76 8.12
N THR A 284 23.00 -20.92 8.80
CA THR A 284 21.97 -19.88 8.93
C THR A 284 22.09 -19.05 10.21
N ARG A 285 23.07 -19.35 11.09
CA ARG A 285 23.17 -18.80 12.46
C ARG A 285 23.40 -17.28 12.53
N LEU A 286 23.65 -16.59 11.41
CA LEU A 286 23.95 -15.15 11.36
C LEU A 286 23.20 -14.35 10.25
N LEU A 287 22.08 -14.82 9.72
CA LEU A 287 21.37 -14.10 8.65
C LEU A 287 20.04 -13.48 9.10
N THR A 288 19.96 -12.15 9.03
CA THR A 288 18.70 -11.39 9.02
C THR A 288 18.09 -11.25 7.61
N SER A 289 18.68 -11.87 6.57
CA SER A 289 18.17 -11.83 5.18
C SER A 289 18.64 -13.01 4.31
N ARG A 290 17.76 -13.53 3.44
CA ARG A 290 17.91 -14.74 2.59
C ARG A 290 18.72 -14.51 1.29
N ALA A 291 20.00 -14.16 1.40
CA ALA A 291 20.91 -14.18 0.23
C ALA A 291 21.91 -15.34 0.37
N ALA A 292 22.29 -15.99 -0.73
CA ALA A 292 23.31 -17.03 -0.77
C ALA A 292 24.64 -16.48 -0.21
N ASN A 293 25.03 -16.97 0.97
CA ASN A 293 26.16 -16.42 1.73
C ASN A 293 27.46 -17.21 1.54
N GLY A 294 27.41 -18.34 0.83
CA GLY A 294 28.55 -19.25 0.64
C GLY A 294 29.06 -19.90 1.93
N LEU A 295 28.31 -19.86 3.03
CA LEU A 295 28.72 -20.40 4.33
C LEU A 295 27.97 -21.70 4.64
N TYR A 296 28.75 -22.74 4.98
CA TYR A 296 28.26 -24.08 5.25
C TYR A 296 28.85 -24.65 6.53
N LEU A 297 28.08 -25.51 7.18
CA LEU A 297 28.49 -26.37 8.27
C LEU A 297 28.76 -27.77 7.73
N LEU A 298 30.02 -28.20 7.80
CA LEU A 298 30.45 -29.52 7.35
C LEU A 298 30.54 -30.48 8.54
N GLY A 299 29.77 -31.57 8.51
CA GLY A 299 29.75 -32.61 9.52
C GLY A 299 30.08 -34.00 8.97
N MET A 300 30.40 -34.94 9.86
CA MET A 300 30.56 -36.35 9.50
C MET A 300 29.20 -37.05 9.45
N GLU A 301 28.95 -37.85 8.42
CA GLU A 301 27.78 -38.74 8.39
C GLU A 301 28.00 -39.98 9.24
N ASP A 302 26.90 -40.58 9.70
CA ASP A 302 26.92 -41.79 10.50
C ASP A 302 27.43 -42.98 9.68
N LYS A 303 28.43 -43.70 10.20
CA LYS A 303 28.94 -44.93 9.59
C LYS A 303 28.69 -46.14 10.50
N MET A 304 28.09 -47.18 9.93
CA MET A 304 27.77 -48.41 10.65
C MET A 304 28.81 -49.50 10.38
N PHE A 305 29.14 -50.26 11.42
CA PHE A 305 30.05 -51.39 11.38
C PHE A 305 29.42 -52.59 12.09
N ALA A 306 29.62 -53.78 11.54
CA ALA A 306 29.07 -55.02 12.12
C ALA A 306 29.72 -55.37 13.47
N ASP A 307 30.98 -54.98 13.70
CA ASP A 307 31.72 -55.29 14.92
C ASP A 307 32.68 -54.15 15.34
N ALA A 308 33.19 -54.27 16.58
CA ALA A 308 34.07 -53.27 17.18
C ALA A 308 35.45 -53.17 16.54
N ASN A 309 35.97 -54.24 15.93
CA ASN A 309 37.29 -54.22 15.30
C ASN A 309 37.25 -53.41 14.00
N ALA A 310 36.19 -53.57 13.21
CA ALA A 310 35.98 -52.80 11.99
C ALA A 310 35.80 -51.29 12.30
N ALA A 311 35.01 -50.96 13.34
CA ALA A 311 34.88 -49.58 13.80
C ALA A 311 36.21 -48.99 14.30
N ALA A 312 36.99 -49.76 15.06
CA ALA A 312 38.31 -49.34 15.54
C ALA A 312 39.33 -49.16 14.41
N ALA A 313 39.30 -50.02 13.39
CA ALA A 313 40.13 -49.87 12.19
C ALA A 313 39.78 -48.58 11.45
N TYR A 314 38.50 -48.29 11.26
CA TYR A 314 38.02 -47.05 10.66
C TYR A 314 38.47 -45.81 11.44
N THR A 315 38.38 -45.82 12.77
CA THR A 315 38.75 -44.65 13.58
C THR A 315 40.26 -44.46 13.73
N SER A 316 41.03 -45.55 13.70
CA SER A 316 42.50 -45.50 13.79
C SER A 316 43.15 -44.72 12.66
N GLN A 317 42.50 -44.65 11.49
CA GLN A 317 43.01 -43.97 10.30
C GLN A 317 43.23 -42.47 10.48
N PHE A 318 42.54 -41.85 11.46
CA PHE A 318 42.61 -40.42 11.77
C PHE A 318 43.83 -40.04 12.62
N THR A 319 44.64 -41.02 13.04
CA THR A 319 45.82 -40.81 13.88
C THR A 319 47.08 -41.42 13.26
N THR A 320 48.25 -40.98 13.71
CA THR A 320 49.57 -41.57 13.36
C THR A 320 50.46 -41.47 14.58
N ASN A 321 51.03 -42.59 15.04
CA ASN A 321 51.83 -42.65 16.27
C ASN A 321 51.14 -42.01 17.49
N SER A 322 49.80 -42.17 17.57
CA SER A 322 48.94 -41.56 18.59
C SER A 322 48.73 -40.04 18.48
N ASP A 323 49.35 -39.37 17.51
CA ASP A 323 49.07 -37.97 17.18
C ASP A 323 47.92 -37.86 16.18
N LYS A 324 47.13 -36.79 16.27
CA LYS A 324 46.05 -36.50 15.32
C LYS A 324 46.62 -36.14 13.95
N LYS A 325 46.03 -36.66 12.89
CA LYS A 325 46.32 -36.19 11.53
C LYS A 325 45.65 -34.84 11.29
N LEU A 326 46.34 -33.98 10.55
CA LEU A 326 45.83 -32.68 10.10
C LEU A 326 45.41 -32.79 8.62
N TYR A 327 44.18 -32.37 8.34
CA TYR A 327 43.55 -32.46 7.03
C TYR A 327 43.22 -31.07 6.47
N ALA A 328 43.24 -30.97 5.15
CA ALA A 328 42.55 -29.95 4.39
C ALA A 328 41.18 -30.48 3.94
N VAL A 329 40.19 -29.60 3.78
CA VAL A 329 38.93 -29.92 3.10
C VAL A 329 39.18 -29.74 1.60
N ALA A 330 38.78 -30.72 0.80
CA ALA A 330 38.95 -30.73 -0.64
C ALA A 330 37.60 -30.92 -1.35
N ALA A 331 37.39 -30.18 -2.44
CA ALA A 331 36.29 -30.38 -3.38
C ALA A 331 36.83 -30.09 -4.79
N GLY A 332 36.77 -31.09 -5.68
CA GLY A 332 37.43 -30.99 -6.99
C GLY A 332 38.94 -30.73 -6.85
N GLU A 333 39.43 -29.70 -7.53
CA GLU A 333 40.83 -29.26 -7.43
C GLU A 333 41.09 -28.28 -6.27
N ALA A 334 40.03 -27.69 -5.69
CA ALA A 334 40.14 -26.73 -4.60
C ALA A 334 40.44 -27.41 -3.26
N ARG A 335 41.28 -26.77 -2.44
CA ARG A 335 41.65 -27.23 -1.10
C ARG A 335 41.73 -26.07 -0.13
N SER A 336 41.20 -26.27 1.07
CA SER A 336 41.42 -25.34 2.17
C SER A 336 42.83 -25.48 2.77
N ALA A 337 43.20 -24.56 3.66
CA ALA A 337 44.38 -24.73 4.48
C ALA A 337 44.29 -25.99 5.37
N TYR A 338 45.42 -26.65 5.60
CA TYR A 338 45.50 -27.76 6.56
C TYR A 338 45.16 -27.25 7.96
N GLY A 339 43.98 -27.62 8.46
CA GLY A 339 43.42 -27.02 9.66
C GLY A 339 42.33 -27.86 10.35
N VAL A 340 41.96 -29.01 9.79
CA VAL A 340 40.91 -29.89 10.33
C VAL A 340 41.52 -31.11 10.98
N THR A 341 41.09 -31.42 12.20
CA THR A 341 41.41 -32.69 12.86
C THR A 341 40.14 -33.50 13.06
N VAL A 342 40.24 -34.83 12.92
CA VAL A 342 39.15 -35.77 13.26
C VAL A 342 39.55 -36.52 14.54
N GLN A 343 38.73 -36.46 15.59
CA GLN A 343 39.07 -37.06 16.88
C GLN A 343 37.87 -37.70 17.60
N GLN A 344 38.16 -38.63 18.49
CA GLN A 344 37.15 -39.25 19.34
C GLN A 344 36.74 -38.31 20.49
N GLY A 345 35.45 -38.20 20.74
CA GLY A 345 34.86 -37.52 21.90
C GLY A 345 33.96 -38.45 22.72
N SER A 346 33.27 -37.85 23.69
CA SER A 346 32.27 -38.54 24.52
C SER A 346 30.98 -38.80 23.74
N GLN A 347 30.32 -39.93 24.05
CA GLN A 347 28.96 -40.18 23.60
C GLN A 347 28.01 -39.10 24.15
N GLN A 348 27.08 -38.64 23.32
CA GLN A 348 26.01 -37.73 23.71
C GLN A 348 24.78 -38.55 24.13
N GLY A 349 24.01 -38.05 25.10
CA GLY A 349 22.69 -38.58 25.43
C GLY A 349 21.59 -37.83 24.68
N LEU A 350 20.48 -38.51 24.44
CA LEU A 350 19.27 -37.90 23.88
C LEU A 350 18.31 -37.57 25.04
N TYR A 351 18.03 -36.28 25.25
CA TYR A 351 17.28 -35.81 26.43
C TYR A 351 16.01 -35.05 26.10
N ASN A 352 16.03 -34.21 25.06
CA ASN A 352 14.94 -33.27 24.79
C ASN A 352 14.47 -33.26 23.33
N LEU A 353 13.21 -32.86 23.15
CA LEU A 353 12.58 -32.53 21.88
C LEU A 353 12.09 -31.09 21.89
N ASN A 354 12.03 -30.46 20.72
CA ASN A 354 11.41 -29.16 20.51
C ASN A 354 10.25 -29.29 19.51
N ILE A 355 9.20 -28.49 19.71
CA ILE A 355 8.00 -28.46 18.86
C ILE A 355 7.85 -27.09 18.24
N TYR A 356 7.68 -27.03 16.92
CA TYR A 356 7.63 -25.81 16.13
C TYR A 356 6.36 -25.70 15.32
N LYS A 357 5.64 -24.58 15.43
CA LYS A 357 4.52 -24.27 14.54
C LYS A 357 5.06 -23.97 13.13
N ASN A 358 4.51 -24.61 12.10
CA ASN A 358 4.90 -24.41 10.70
C ASN A 358 6.42 -24.56 10.43
N ASN A 359 7.11 -25.40 11.21
CA ASN A 359 8.56 -25.61 11.12
C ASN A 359 9.41 -24.35 11.36
N ASN A 360 8.86 -23.32 12.02
CA ASN A 360 9.57 -22.07 12.28
C ASN A 360 10.44 -22.20 13.54
N GLU A 361 11.73 -22.49 13.33
CA GLU A 361 12.70 -22.65 14.43
C GLU A 361 12.94 -21.37 15.25
N SER A 362 12.66 -20.18 14.71
CA SER A 362 12.84 -18.92 15.43
C SER A 362 11.76 -18.65 16.48
N SER A 363 10.67 -19.43 16.49
CA SER A 363 9.55 -19.27 17.42
C SER A 363 8.95 -20.64 17.76
N PRO A 364 9.62 -21.44 18.60
CA PRO A 364 9.11 -22.72 19.06
C PRO A 364 7.76 -22.57 19.76
N LEU A 365 6.86 -23.54 19.54
CA LEU A 365 5.67 -23.71 20.37
C LEU A 365 6.07 -24.14 21.78
N GLN A 366 7.05 -25.04 21.87
CA GLN A 366 7.59 -25.57 23.12
C GLN A 366 9.04 -26.02 22.90
N GLU A 367 9.93 -25.63 23.82
CA GLU A 367 11.30 -26.14 23.90
C GLU A 367 11.45 -27.10 25.08
N ASP A 368 12.54 -27.87 25.09
CA ASP A 368 12.98 -28.72 26.21
C ASP A 368 11.96 -29.77 26.67
N VAL A 369 11.19 -30.35 25.73
CA VAL A 369 10.28 -31.46 26.04
C VAL A 369 11.11 -32.69 26.42
N THR A 370 11.10 -33.04 27.71
CA THR A 370 11.92 -34.13 28.26
C THR A 370 11.47 -35.49 27.72
N ILE A 371 12.42 -36.24 27.15
CA ILE A 371 12.17 -37.55 26.54
C ILE A 371 11.98 -38.64 27.60
N GLY A 372 10.93 -39.45 27.41
CA GLY A 372 10.59 -40.58 28.27
C GLY A 372 9.60 -40.25 29.40
N GLY A 373 9.03 -39.05 29.39
CA GLY A 373 8.01 -38.60 30.35
C GLY A 373 6.70 -38.17 29.69
N THR A 374 5.82 -37.58 30.49
CA THR A 374 4.60 -36.91 30.03
C THR A 374 4.77 -35.40 30.22
N THR A 375 4.46 -34.62 29.19
CA THR A 375 4.52 -33.15 29.21
C THR A 375 3.17 -32.56 28.81
N ASP A 376 2.65 -31.65 29.64
CA ASP A 376 1.47 -30.85 29.30
C ASP A 376 1.94 -29.51 28.71
N ILE A 377 1.53 -29.22 27.48
CA ILE A 377 1.86 -27.95 26.81
C ILE A 377 0.74 -26.94 27.09
N SER A 378 1.08 -25.82 27.70
CA SER A 378 0.15 -24.72 27.97
C SER A 378 -0.27 -24.00 26.68
N ASN A 379 0.62 -23.93 25.70
CA ASN A 379 0.37 -23.30 24.42
C ASN A 379 -0.59 -24.16 23.59
N ARG A 380 -1.68 -23.53 23.12
CA ARG A 380 -2.70 -24.20 22.32
C ARG A 380 -2.26 -24.32 20.87
N ILE A 381 -2.78 -25.33 20.18
CA ILE A 381 -2.51 -25.55 18.75
C ILE A 381 -3.69 -25.16 17.87
N ASP A 382 -3.42 -24.68 16.67
CA ASP A 382 -4.44 -24.32 15.69
C ASP A 382 -4.81 -25.53 14.81
N ILE A 383 -6.10 -25.64 14.51
CA ILE A 383 -6.63 -26.61 13.54
C ILE A 383 -5.98 -26.41 12.16
N ASN A 384 -5.80 -27.52 11.42
CA ASN A 384 -5.22 -27.59 10.08
C ASN A 384 -3.77 -27.07 9.97
N THR A 385 -3.10 -26.81 11.09
CA THR A 385 -1.72 -26.34 11.15
C THR A 385 -0.76 -27.47 11.50
N TRP A 386 0.35 -27.58 10.78
CA TRP A 386 1.39 -28.58 11.05
C TRP A 386 2.35 -28.13 12.14
N TYR A 387 2.60 -29.02 13.10
CA TYR A 387 3.55 -28.85 14.19
C TYR A 387 4.68 -29.87 14.06
N TYR A 388 5.91 -29.37 13.97
CA TYR A 388 7.11 -30.16 13.65
C TYR A 388 7.90 -30.45 14.92
N ILE A 389 8.33 -31.69 15.08
CA ILE A 389 9.05 -32.18 16.26
C ILE A 389 10.49 -32.45 15.86
N LYS A 390 11.45 -31.88 16.59
CA LYS A 390 12.89 -32.04 16.33
C LYS A 390 13.64 -32.45 17.59
N PRO A 391 14.67 -33.31 17.48
CA PRO A 391 15.53 -33.64 18.60
C PRO A 391 16.55 -32.52 18.81
N GLU A 392 16.79 -32.15 20.06
CA GLU A 392 17.80 -31.13 20.37
C GLU A 392 19.22 -31.71 20.19
N GLN A 393 19.47 -32.93 20.69
CA GLN A 393 20.77 -33.59 20.61
C GLN A 393 20.89 -34.49 19.36
N ILE A 394 21.01 -33.87 18.17
CA ILE A 394 21.11 -34.57 16.87
C ILE A 394 22.24 -35.63 16.84
N GLY A 395 23.36 -35.40 17.54
CA GLY A 395 24.48 -36.33 17.63
C GLY A 395 24.17 -37.67 18.34
N ALA A 396 23.15 -37.70 19.22
CA ALA A 396 22.70 -38.90 19.93
C ALA A 396 21.46 -39.55 19.27
N PHE A 397 20.67 -38.76 18.55
CA PHE A 397 19.44 -39.19 17.88
C PHE A 397 19.71 -40.18 16.75
N TYR A 398 18.94 -41.27 16.67
CA TYR A 398 18.95 -42.20 15.54
C TYR A 398 17.71 -42.05 14.68
N ASP A 399 16.52 -42.26 15.28
CA ASP A 399 15.23 -42.15 14.59
C ASP A 399 14.07 -41.87 15.57
N MET A 400 12.91 -41.47 15.06
CA MET A 400 11.66 -41.38 15.82
C MET A 400 10.43 -41.65 14.97
N TYR A 401 9.28 -41.75 15.62
CA TYR A 401 7.99 -41.57 14.98
C TYR A 401 6.96 -41.00 15.96
N VAL A 402 5.92 -40.39 15.43
CA VAL A 402 4.82 -39.79 16.16
C VAL A 402 3.54 -40.56 15.87
N THR A 403 2.79 -40.89 16.92
CA THR A 403 1.44 -41.46 16.84
C THR A 403 0.51 -40.75 17.79
N ASP A 404 -0.78 -41.04 17.68
CA ASP A 404 -1.76 -40.72 18.68
C ASP A 404 -1.49 -41.48 20.00
N ALA A 405 -1.90 -40.89 21.12
CA ALA A 405 -1.91 -41.57 22.41
C ALA A 405 -3.18 -42.41 22.64
N ASN A 406 -4.24 -42.13 21.88
CA ASN A 406 -5.55 -42.74 22.00
C ASN A 406 -6.28 -42.70 20.64
N ASP A 407 -6.74 -43.86 20.16
CA ASP A 407 -7.43 -44.00 18.87
C ASP A 407 -8.74 -43.17 18.79
N ASP A 408 -9.48 -43.06 19.90
CA ASP A 408 -10.72 -42.25 19.95
C ASP A 408 -10.39 -40.76 19.79
N ASP A 409 -9.29 -40.29 20.38
CA ASP A 409 -8.83 -38.91 20.22
C ASP A 409 -8.36 -38.65 18.79
N ALA A 410 -7.70 -39.62 18.15
CA ALA A 410 -7.33 -39.52 16.75
C ALA A 410 -8.55 -39.27 15.85
N VAL A 411 -9.67 -39.94 16.12
CA VAL A 411 -10.93 -39.76 15.38
C VAL A 411 -11.63 -38.44 15.73
N LEU A 412 -11.75 -38.13 17.03
CA LEU A 412 -12.44 -36.93 17.54
C LEU A 412 -11.78 -35.63 17.06
N PHE A 413 -10.45 -35.59 17.08
CA PHE A 413 -9.67 -34.41 16.69
C PHE A 413 -9.13 -34.48 15.25
N GLY A 414 -9.35 -35.59 14.55
CA GLY A 414 -8.87 -35.80 13.18
C GLY A 414 -7.35 -35.67 13.08
N LEU A 415 -6.62 -36.42 13.91
CA LEU A 415 -5.17 -36.33 14.01
C LEU A 415 -4.49 -36.94 12.78
N GLU A 416 -3.56 -36.19 12.19
CA GLU A 416 -2.72 -36.64 11.09
C GLU A 416 -1.24 -36.50 11.46
N PHE A 417 -0.42 -37.42 10.96
CA PHE A 417 1.01 -37.51 11.27
C PHE A 417 1.86 -37.60 10.01
N LYS A 418 3.05 -36.99 10.04
CA LYS A 418 4.14 -37.18 9.08
C LYS A 418 5.30 -37.85 9.80
N ASN A 419 5.74 -38.99 9.29
CA ASN A 419 6.85 -39.78 9.82
C ASN A 419 7.85 -40.07 8.69
N GLU A 420 8.39 -39.01 8.12
CA GLU A 420 9.35 -39.05 7.02
C GLU A 420 10.75 -38.70 7.55
N GLU A 421 11.82 -39.16 6.89
CA GLU A 421 13.18 -38.89 7.35
C GLU A 421 13.45 -37.37 7.41
N GLY A 422 13.75 -36.86 8.62
CA GLY A 422 13.96 -35.43 8.87
C GLY A 422 12.68 -34.58 8.94
N ASN A 423 11.51 -35.20 8.83
CA ASN A 423 10.21 -34.52 8.81
C ASN A 423 9.18 -35.28 9.66
N PHE A 424 9.18 -34.96 10.96
CA PHE A 424 8.26 -35.52 11.95
C PHE A 424 7.29 -34.44 12.38
N ALA A 425 5.99 -34.63 12.11
CA ALA A 425 4.99 -33.61 12.39
C ALA A 425 3.61 -34.19 12.67
N PHE A 426 2.76 -33.38 13.31
CA PHE A 426 1.35 -33.70 13.53
C PHE A 426 0.44 -32.49 13.23
N ARG A 427 -0.84 -32.74 12.99
CA ARG A 427 -1.90 -31.72 13.01
C ARG A 427 -3.23 -32.30 13.45
N ALA A 428 -4.11 -31.46 13.99
CA ALA A 428 -5.52 -31.77 14.19
C ALA A 428 -6.35 -31.13 13.07
N THR A 429 -7.40 -31.81 12.62
CA THR A 429 -8.27 -31.35 11.50
C THR A 429 -9.72 -31.15 11.92
N LYS A 430 -10.08 -31.47 13.17
CA LYS A 430 -11.44 -31.36 13.70
C LYS A 430 -11.45 -30.78 15.11
N THR A 431 -12.53 -30.09 15.42
CA THR A 431 -12.88 -29.67 16.79
C THR A 431 -14.10 -30.48 17.23
N PRO A 432 -14.01 -31.30 18.28
CA PRO A 432 -15.13 -32.13 18.69
C PRO A 432 -16.19 -31.31 19.43
N ASP A 433 -17.29 -30.98 18.76
CA ASP A 433 -18.36 -30.11 19.28
C ASP A 433 -19.24 -30.74 20.40
N ASN A 434 -19.21 -32.07 20.57
CA ASN A 434 -20.15 -32.81 21.45
C ASN A 434 -19.52 -33.44 22.70
N VAL A 435 -18.22 -33.26 22.93
CA VAL A 435 -17.52 -33.81 24.10
C VAL A 435 -16.79 -32.69 24.84
N SER A 436 -16.95 -32.63 26.16
CA SER A 436 -16.29 -31.66 27.06
C SER A 436 -14.78 -31.89 27.20
N LYS A 437 -14.11 -32.42 26.18
CA LYS A 437 -12.70 -32.82 26.20
C LYS A 437 -11.88 -31.71 25.56
N THR A 438 -11.02 -31.07 26.35
CA THR A 438 -10.31 -29.83 26.00
C THR A 438 -9.03 -30.05 25.17
N GLY A 439 -8.58 -31.29 25.05
CA GLY A 439 -7.32 -31.62 24.40
C GLY A 439 -7.13 -33.11 24.11
N PHE A 440 -5.98 -33.44 23.53
CA PHE A 440 -5.58 -34.78 23.13
C PHE A 440 -4.10 -35.03 23.44
N GLY A 441 -3.70 -36.30 23.47
CA GLY A 441 -2.30 -36.70 23.63
C GLY A 441 -1.72 -37.24 22.33
N ILE A 442 -0.45 -36.94 22.08
CA ILE A 442 0.39 -37.64 21.10
C ILE A 442 1.51 -38.39 21.81
N VAL A 443 2.03 -39.44 21.18
CA VAL A 443 3.20 -40.18 21.66
C VAL A 443 4.33 -40.04 20.64
N VAL A 444 5.44 -39.48 21.08
CA VAL A 444 6.70 -39.46 20.32
C VAL A 444 7.56 -40.62 20.81
N THR A 445 7.74 -41.61 19.96
CA THR A 445 8.65 -42.74 20.22
C THR A 445 10.00 -42.41 19.61
N THR A 446 11.02 -42.31 20.44
CA THR A 446 12.40 -41.99 20.03
C THR A 446 13.31 -43.18 20.24
N VAL A 447 14.32 -43.33 19.38
CA VAL A 447 15.42 -44.26 19.60
C VAL A 447 16.76 -43.53 19.42
N ASP A 448 17.65 -43.72 20.38
CA ASP A 448 19.01 -43.15 20.31
C ASP A 448 20.00 -44.12 19.63
N LYS A 449 21.21 -43.65 19.36
CA LYS A 449 22.28 -44.44 18.71
C LYS A 449 22.82 -45.60 19.56
N ASN A 450 22.47 -45.68 20.84
CA ASN A 450 22.75 -46.85 21.68
C ASN A 450 21.59 -47.88 21.64
N GLY A 451 20.50 -47.58 20.95
CA GLY A 451 19.30 -48.39 20.87
C GLY A 451 18.32 -48.18 22.02
N ASN A 452 18.51 -47.18 22.88
CA ASN A 452 17.53 -46.91 23.94
C ASN A 452 16.26 -46.34 23.30
N SER A 453 15.15 -47.08 23.42
CA SER A 453 13.82 -46.62 22.96
C SER A 453 13.04 -46.00 24.11
N LYS A 454 12.43 -44.84 23.89
CA LYS A 454 11.62 -44.11 24.88
C LYS A 454 10.35 -43.54 24.24
N ASN A 455 9.24 -43.70 24.95
CA ASN A 455 7.96 -43.07 24.61
C ASN A 455 7.81 -41.78 25.41
N THR A 456 7.51 -40.69 24.72
CA THR A 456 7.25 -39.37 25.31
C THR A 456 5.83 -38.99 25.01
N THR A 457 4.99 -38.80 26.03
CA THR A 457 3.60 -38.37 25.85
C THR A 457 3.54 -36.84 25.92
N VAL A 458 2.92 -36.23 24.93
CA VAL A 458 2.73 -34.78 24.87
C VAL A 458 1.24 -34.50 24.82
N ASN A 459 0.72 -33.84 25.86
CA ASN A 459 -0.68 -33.45 25.94
C ASN A 459 -0.84 -32.02 25.42
N LEU A 460 -1.80 -31.84 24.52
CA LEU A 460 -2.03 -30.63 23.74
C LEU A 460 -3.49 -30.20 23.88
N ASN A 461 -3.73 -28.90 23.89
CA ASN A 461 -5.07 -28.34 23.84
C ASN A 461 -5.30 -27.63 22.50
N LEU A 462 -6.53 -27.71 21.97
CA LEU A 462 -6.90 -26.94 20.79
C LEU A 462 -7.11 -25.46 21.13
N SER A 463 -6.72 -24.61 20.20
CA SER A 463 -7.12 -23.20 20.12
C SER A 463 -8.62 -23.14 19.82
N GLU A 464 -9.32 -22.15 20.38
CA GLU A 464 -10.72 -21.89 20.03
C GLU A 464 -10.86 -21.17 18.67
N LYS A 465 -9.74 -20.86 18.02
CA LYS A 465 -9.67 -20.25 16.69
C LYS A 465 -10.27 -21.17 15.63
N ILE A 466 -11.32 -20.69 14.96
CA ILE A 466 -12.07 -21.40 13.92
C ILE A 466 -11.38 -21.29 12.55
N THR A 467 -10.89 -20.09 12.22
CA THR A 467 -10.20 -19.82 10.95
C THR A 467 -9.21 -18.66 11.08
N GLU A 468 -8.34 -18.50 10.08
CA GLU A 468 -7.46 -17.33 9.95
C GLU A 468 -8.26 -16.04 9.72
N GLY A 469 -7.60 -14.88 9.88
CA GLY A 469 -8.28 -13.58 9.72
C GLY A 469 -8.68 -13.30 8.26
N LEU A 470 -9.90 -12.79 8.04
CA LEU A 470 -10.38 -12.34 6.72
C LEU A 470 -10.10 -10.84 6.53
N THR A 471 -9.57 -10.43 5.39
CA THR A 471 -9.43 -9.00 5.03
C THR A 471 -10.49 -8.60 4.01
N TYR A 472 -11.22 -7.53 4.31
CA TYR A 472 -12.24 -6.94 3.45
C TYR A 472 -11.65 -5.97 2.43
N ASP A 473 -12.44 -5.65 1.40
CA ASP A 473 -12.12 -4.58 0.45
C ASP A 473 -12.02 -3.21 1.15
N ALA A 474 -11.14 -2.36 0.63
CA ALA A 474 -10.90 -1.04 1.20
C ALA A 474 -12.09 -0.09 1.01
N ILE A 475 -12.47 0.61 2.07
CA ILE A 475 -13.59 1.55 2.09
C ILE A 475 -13.08 2.99 2.03
N SER A 476 -13.59 3.78 1.09
CA SER A 476 -13.42 5.23 1.11
C SER A 476 -14.71 5.89 1.59
N TYR A 477 -14.69 6.52 2.76
CA TYR A 477 -15.86 7.16 3.33
C TYR A 477 -15.71 8.69 3.37
N GLN A 478 -16.60 9.39 2.67
CA GLN A 478 -16.70 10.85 2.74
C GLN A 478 -17.48 11.24 4.00
N ILE A 479 -16.82 11.99 4.89
CA ILE A 479 -17.38 12.44 6.16
C ILE A 479 -18.61 13.32 5.94
N ASN A 480 -19.61 13.18 6.82
CA ASN A 480 -20.80 14.02 6.87
C ASN A 480 -20.68 15.10 7.96
N SER A 481 -21.07 16.34 7.65
CA SER A 481 -21.06 17.46 8.62
C SER A 481 -22.13 17.36 9.70
N ASN A 482 -23.10 16.46 9.57
CA ASN A 482 -24.16 16.28 10.55
C ASN A 482 -23.60 15.78 11.90
N LYS A 483 -24.05 16.39 13.01
CA LYS A 483 -23.69 15.98 14.38
C LYS A 483 -24.38 14.70 14.83
N ASP A 484 -25.39 14.25 14.09
CA ASP A 484 -26.09 13.00 14.34
C ASP A 484 -25.20 11.80 13.94
N ALA A 485 -24.73 11.06 14.95
CA ALA A 485 -23.89 9.88 14.78
C ALA A 485 -24.58 8.79 13.93
N ASP A 486 -25.92 8.78 13.86
CA ASP A 486 -26.65 7.88 12.99
C ASP A 486 -26.72 8.36 11.54
N LYS A 487 -26.12 9.51 11.18
CA LYS A 487 -25.98 9.99 9.80
C LYS A 487 -24.54 9.99 9.29
N ASN A 488 -23.57 10.22 10.17
CA ASN A 488 -22.15 10.16 9.85
C ASN A 488 -21.60 8.74 10.11
N ARG A 489 -21.91 7.80 9.21
CA ARG A 489 -21.56 6.38 9.35
C ARG A 489 -21.32 5.68 8.02
N PHE A 490 -20.54 4.60 8.06
CA PHE A 490 -20.50 3.56 7.03
C PHE A 490 -20.75 2.18 7.65
N SER A 491 -20.91 1.15 6.82
CA SER A 491 -21.14 -0.21 7.31
C SER A 491 -20.54 -1.26 6.38
N ILE A 492 -20.20 -2.41 6.94
CA ILE A 492 -19.78 -3.61 6.19
C ILE A 492 -20.78 -4.75 6.39
N ASP A 493 -20.94 -5.58 5.36
CA ASP A 493 -21.73 -6.81 5.44
C ASP A 493 -20.89 -7.94 6.04
N LEU A 494 -21.44 -8.67 7.00
CA LEU A 494 -20.78 -9.82 7.62
C LEU A 494 -20.95 -11.11 6.80
N ASN A 495 -21.68 -11.10 5.69
CA ASN A 495 -21.86 -12.27 4.83
C ASN A 495 -20.53 -12.85 4.35
N ASP A 496 -19.58 -12.02 3.90
CA ASP A 496 -18.27 -12.51 3.42
C ASP A 496 -17.51 -13.28 4.51
N MET A 497 -17.53 -12.77 5.76
CA MET A 497 -16.99 -13.50 6.91
C MET A 497 -17.74 -14.81 7.17
N LYS A 498 -19.09 -14.80 7.09
CA LYS A 498 -19.90 -16.01 7.31
C LYS A 498 -19.66 -17.07 6.25
N GLU A 499 -19.47 -16.68 4.99
CA GLU A 499 -19.09 -17.57 3.90
C GLU A 499 -17.67 -18.10 4.10
N TYR A 500 -16.74 -17.25 4.50
CA TYR A 500 -15.35 -17.62 4.80
C TYR A 500 -15.23 -18.65 5.94
N LEU A 501 -16.13 -18.59 6.93
CA LEU A 501 -16.21 -19.59 8.00
C LEU A 501 -16.69 -20.96 7.52
N GLY A 502 -17.36 -21.05 6.37
CA GLY A 502 -18.01 -22.27 5.90
C GLY A 502 -19.15 -22.76 6.80
N THR A 503 -19.80 -23.86 6.43
CA THR A 503 -21.01 -24.34 7.14
C THR A 503 -20.74 -24.75 8.58
N GLU A 504 -19.70 -25.55 8.82
CA GLU A 504 -19.34 -26.05 10.16
C GLU A 504 -18.77 -24.94 11.04
N GLY A 505 -17.82 -24.14 10.51
CA GLY A 505 -17.23 -23.02 11.24
C GLY A 505 -18.26 -21.95 11.61
N LEU A 506 -19.24 -21.67 10.76
CA LEU A 506 -20.34 -20.74 11.07
C LEU A 506 -21.26 -21.29 12.16
N ALA A 507 -21.56 -22.60 12.17
CA ALA A 507 -22.37 -23.21 13.22
C ALA A 507 -21.67 -23.14 14.59
N LEU A 508 -20.37 -23.41 14.62
CA LEU A 508 -19.52 -23.26 15.80
C LEU A 508 -19.45 -21.81 16.27
N TRP A 509 -19.19 -20.88 15.34
CA TRP A 509 -19.15 -19.44 15.62
C TRP A 509 -20.48 -18.94 16.21
N ASN A 510 -21.61 -19.30 15.62
CA ASN A 510 -22.95 -18.93 16.12
C ASN A 510 -23.27 -19.47 17.52
N THR A 511 -22.59 -20.53 17.95
CA THR A 511 -22.78 -21.14 19.27
C THR A 511 -21.93 -20.45 20.33
N LYS A 512 -20.69 -20.07 19.97
CA LYS A 512 -19.68 -19.58 20.92
C LYS A 512 -19.56 -18.05 20.98
N VAL A 513 -19.87 -17.35 19.89
CA VAL A 513 -19.60 -15.90 19.80
C VAL A 513 -20.51 -15.10 20.73
N GLU A 514 -19.89 -14.33 21.62
CA GLU A 514 -20.61 -13.50 22.60
C GLU A 514 -20.03 -12.08 22.65
N ALA A 515 -18.73 -11.90 22.40
CA ALA A 515 -18.08 -10.60 22.44
C ALA A 515 -17.36 -10.26 21.12
N MET A 516 -17.18 -8.96 20.89
CA MET A 516 -16.29 -8.44 19.86
C MET A 516 -15.43 -7.32 20.43
N SER A 517 -14.19 -7.26 19.95
CA SER A 517 -13.21 -6.23 20.24
C SER A 517 -12.80 -5.56 18.94
N VAL A 518 -12.52 -4.25 18.96
CA VAL A 518 -12.13 -3.50 17.76
C VAL A 518 -10.90 -2.66 18.06
N THR A 519 -9.90 -2.78 17.20
CA THR A 519 -8.68 -1.97 17.24
C THR A 519 -8.50 -1.25 15.91
N PHE A 520 -8.24 0.05 15.94
CA PHE A 520 -7.87 0.82 14.76
C PHE A 520 -6.35 0.92 14.68
N LYS A 521 -5.77 0.60 13.52
CA LYS A 521 -4.33 0.66 13.27
C LYS A 521 -4.02 1.51 12.06
N ASN A 522 -2.99 2.34 12.13
CA ASN A 522 -2.46 3.01 10.94
C ASN A 522 -1.90 1.96 9.97
N ALA A 523 -2.33 1.97 8.71
CA ALA A 523 -2.00 0.91 7.76
C ALA A 523 -0.50 0.84 7.42
N THR A 524 0.22 1.98 7.50
CA THR A 524 1.65 2.06 7.16
C THR A 524 2.55 1.71 8.34
N THR A 525 2.23 2.20 9.54
CA THR A 525 3.09 2.05 10.73
C THR A 525 2.66 0.91 11.66
N GLY A 526 1.43 0.41 11.52
CA GLY A 526 0.84 -0.57 12.44
C GLY A 526 0.45 -0.01 13.81
N ALA A 527 0.71 1.27 14.08
CA ALA A 527 0.43 1.91 15.36
C ALA A 527 -1.09 1.96 15.65
N ILE A 528 -1.45 1.66 16.91
CA ILE A 528 -2.84 1.71 17.40
C ILE A 528 -3.29 3.17 17.53
N VAL A 529 -4.54 3.44 17.13
CA VAL A 529 -5.17 4.76 17.17
C VAL A 529 -6.05 4.90 18.40
N GLY A 530 -5.90 6.01 19.16
CA GLY A 530 -6.61 6.29 20.40
C GLY A 530 -6.04 5.52 21.60
N THR A 531 -5.28 6.18 22.47
CA THR A 531 -4.67 5.53 23.64
C THR A 531 -5.59 5.54 24.86
N GLY A 532 -5.96 4.36 25.35
CA GLY A 532 -6.35 4.11 26.75
C GLY A 532 -5.15 3.57 27.56
N SER A 533 -5.29 3.50 28.89
CA SER A 533 -4.22 3.04 29.80
C SER A 533 -3.89 1.57 29.56
N THR A 534 -2.60 1.26 29.43
CA THR A 534 -2.07 -0.11 29.57
C THR A 534 -2.12 -0.53 31.04
N ASP A 535 -2.25 -1.82 31.30
CA ASP A 535 -1.94 -2.37 32.62
C ASP A 535 -0.41 -2.44 32.84
N SER A 536 -0.01 -3.01 33.97
CA SER A 536 1.38 -3.14 34.40
C SER A 536 2.21 -4.13 33.56
N ASP A 537 1.56 -5.01 32.80
CA ASP A 537 2.18 -6.07 32.00
C ASP A 537 2.22 -5.72 30.49
N GLY A 538 1.70 -4.53 30.12
CA GLY A 538 1.63 -4.08 28.74
C GLY A 538 0.42 -4.65 27.98
N ASP A 539 -0.52 -5.27 28.70
CA ASP A 539 -1.76 -5.79 28.16
C ASP A 539 -2.89 -4.77 28.32
N TYR A 540 -3.88 -4.85 27.43
CA TYR A 540 -4.90 -3.81 27.28
C TYR A 540 -6.21 -4.21 27.98
N GLU A 541 -6.55 -3.49 29.05
CA GLU A 541 -7.78 -3.68 29.84
C GLU A 541 -9.04 -3.27 29.06
N ASN A 542 -9.91 -4.23 28.71
CA ASN A 542 -11.28 -4.06 28.16
C ASN A 542 -11.41 -3.30 26.80
N GLU A 543 -11.22 -4.03 25.69
CA GLU A 543 -11.19 -3.49 24.31
C GLU A 543 -12.49 -2.83 23.79
N GLN A 544 -13.66 -3.11 24.36
CA GLN A 544 -14.92 -2.50 23.90
C GLN A 544 -15.07 -1.01 24.32
N ALA A 545 -14.26 -0.54 25.28
CA ALA A 545 -14.21 0.85 25.74
C ALA A 545 -13.31 1.76 24.84
N TYR A 546 -12.40 1.20 24.04
CA TYR A 546 -11.44 1.95 23.20
C TYR A 546 -12.06 2.51 21.90
N VAL A 547 -13.09 1.83 21.39
CA VAL A 547 -13.75 2.16 20.12
C VAL A 547 -14.40 3.55 20.20
N THR A 548 -15.04 3.85 21.32
CA THR A 548 -15.59 5.18 21.60
C THR A 548 -14.49 6.24 21.81
N ALA A 549 -13.33 5.86 22.35
CA ALA A 549 -12.23 6.80 22.64
C ALA A 549 -11.54 7.35 21.39
N ALA A 550 -11.49 6.58 20.30
CA ALA A 550 -10.99 7.06 19.00
C ALA A 550 -12.00 7.93 18.24
N GLY A 551 -13.25 8.02 18.70
CA GLY A 551 -14.33 8.76 18.02
C GLY A 551 -15.04 7.99 16.91
N ILE A 552 -14.79 6.70 16.74
CA ILE A 552 -15.53 5.83 15.80
C ILE A 552 -16.13 4.67 16.58
N THR A 553 -17.45 4.68 16.79
CA THR A 553 -18.17 3.59 17.47
C THR A 553 -18.56 2.49 16.48
N VAL A 554 -18.13 1.26 16.73
CA VAL A 554 -18.48 0.08 15.92
C VAL A 554 -19.57 -0.72 16.62
N THR A 555 -20.69 -0.96 15.95
CA THR A 555 -21.86 -1.63 16.53
C THR A 555 -22.39 -2.73 15.59
N PRO A 556 -22.66 -3.95 16.10
CA PRO A 556 -23.31 -4.99 15.32
C PRO A 556 -24.81 -4.68 15.15
N VAL A 557 -25.29 -4.73 13.91
CA VAL A 557 -26.69 -4.37 13.58
C VAL A 557 -27.32 -5.37 12.63
N LYS A 558 -28.65 -5.49 12.70
CA LYS A 558 -29.45 -6.38 11.85
C LYS A 558 -29.74 -5.78 10.48
N GLU A 559 -29.89 -4.47 10.41
CA GLU A 559 -30.18 -3.70 9.20
C GLU A 559 -29.60 -2.29 9.29
N VAL A 560 -29.25 -1.72 8.14
CA VAL A 560 -28.81 -0.34 7.99
C VAL A 560 -29.81 0.37 7.08
N LYS A 561 -30.62 1.29 7.63
CA LYS A 561 -31.54 2.16 6.88
C LYS A 561 -31.15 3.62 7.07
N ASP A 562 -31.59 4.50 6.16
CA ASP A 562 -31.34 5.95 6.26
C ASP A 562 -31.91 6.52 7.57
N GLY A 563 -31.02 6.82 8.52
CA GLY A 563 -31.37 7.42 9.81
C GLY A 563 -31.90 6.46 10.88
N THR A 564 -31.83 5.13 10.68
CA THR A 564 -32.16 4.16 11.75
C THR A 564 -31.39 2.86 11.56
N SER A 565 -30.83 2.32 12.64
CA SER A 565 -30.20 0.98 12.67
C SER A 565 -30.82 0.16 13.78
N ALA A 566 -31.17 -1.09 13.50
CA ALA A 566 -31.69 -2.00 14.52
C ALA A 566 -30.54 -2.80 15.14
N ASN A 567 -30.24 -2.56 16.42
CA ASN A 567 -29.24 -3.32 17.16
C ASN A 567 -29.65 -4.79 17.30
N VAL A 568 -28.66 -5.66 17.48
CA VAL A 568 -28.89 -7.07 17.78
C VAL A 568 -28.81 -7.33 19.28
N THR A 569 -29.56 -8.32 19.74
CA THR A 569 -29.50 -8.82 21.13
C THR A 569 -28.40 -9.87 21.32
N ALA A 570 -28.04 -10.60 20.26
CA ALA A 570 -26.94 -11.54 20.22
C ALA A 570 -26.08 -11.28 18.98
N LEU A 571 -24.75 -11.36 19.13
CA LEU A 571 -23.80 -11.03 18.06
C LEU A 571 -23.97 -11.91 16.82
N LYS A 572 -24.39 -13.17 17.02
CA LYS A 572 -24.73 -14.10 15.93
C LYS A 572 -25.84 -13.62 14.98
N ASP A 573 -26.73 -12.77 15.47
CA ASP A 573 -27.85 -12.22 14.69
C ASP A 573 -27.43 -11.00 13.85
N ALA A 574 -26.19 -10.52 14.01
CA ALA A 574 -25.66 -9.37 13.27
C ALA A 574 -25.54 -9.70 11.78
N LYS A 575 -25.99 -8.77 10.95
CA LYS A 575 -25.77 -8.81 9.49
C LYS A 575 -24.73 -7.81 9.05
N PHE A 576 -24.58 -6.70 9.78
CA PHE A 576 -23.63 -5.66 9.44
C PHE A 576 -22.87 -5.20 10.68
N LEU A 577 -21.69 -4.61 10.47
CA LEU A 577 -21.05 -3.74 11.45
C LEU A 577 -21.21 -2.29 11.00
N LYS A 578 -21.77 -1.46 11.87
CA LYS A 578 -21.97 -0.01 11.68
C LYS A 578 -20.80 0.75 12.32
N PHE A 579 -20.13 1.61 11.57
CA PHE A 579 -19.05 2.49 12.01
C PHE A 579 -19.59 3.92 12.09
N ALA A 580 -20.02 4.36 13.27
CA ALA A 580 -20.54 5.72 13.50
C ALA A 580 -19.42 6.65 13.96
N ILE A 581 -19.31 7.83 13.35
CA ILE A 581 -18.19 8.76 13.52
C ILE A 581 -18.63 10.01 14.27
N ASP A 582 -18.03 10.26 15.43
CA ASP A 582 -18.09 11.53 16.16
C ASP A 582 -17.01 12.47 15.63
N ASN A 583 -17.41 13.51 14.90
CA ASN A 583 -16.48 14.41 14.22
C ASN A 583 -15.49 15.10 15.18
N ALA A 584 -15.92 15.45 16.39
CA ALA A 584 -15.09 16.16 17.35
C ALA A 584 -13.93 15.28 17.83
N THR A 585 -14.25 14.04 18.24
CA THR A 585 -13.29 13.09 18.80
C THR A 585 -12.44 12.44 17.71
N ALA A 586 -13.06 12.04 16.60
CA ALA A 586 -12.36 11.35 15.51
C ALA A 586 -11.34 12.25 14.81
N SER A 587 -11.61 13.55 14.67
CA SER A 587 -10.67 14.49 14.02
C SER A 587 -9.33 14.65 14.75
N SER A 588 -9.28 14.29 16.04
CA SER A 588 -8.04 14.34 16.83
C SER A 588 -7.21 13.05 16.70
N ASN A 589 -7.80 11.97 16.19
CA ASN A 589 -7.20 10.64 16.14
C ASN A 589 -6.94 10.14 14.70
N PHE A 590 -7.71 10.65 13.73
CA PHE A 590 -7.63 10.25 12.33
C PHE A 590 -7.23 11.42 11.44
N VAL A 591 -6.47 11.10 10.39
CA VAL A 591 -6.00 12.07 9.38
C VAL A 591 -6.72 11.81 8.06
N ILE A 592 -7.23 12.87 7.43
CA ILE A 592 -7.92 12.78 6.13
C ILE A 592 -6.95 12.28 5.05
N GLY A 593 -7.42 11.35 4.23
CA GLY A 593 -6.64 10.73 3.14
C GLY A 593 -5.63 9.66 3.60
N GLN A 594 -5.44 9.47 4.91
CA GLN A 594 -4.63 8.38 5.44
C GLN A 594 -5.46 7.10 5.55
N GLN A 595 -4.89 5.97 5.11
CA GLN A 595 -5.51 4.66 5.25
C GLN A 595 -5.25 4.08 6.66
N TYR A 596 -6.30 3.50 7.25
CA TYR A 596 -6.31 2.80 8.53
C TYR A 596 -6.95 1.43 8.36
N ASN A 597 -6.66 0.52 9.29
CA ASN A 597 -7.25 -0.81 9.37
C ASN A 597 -8.07 -0.91 10.66
N ALA A 598 -9.36 -1.19 10.55
CA ALA A 598 -10.16 -1.65 11.68
C ALA A 598 -10.01 -3.16 11.80
N VAL A 599 -9.38 -3.64 12.86
CA VAL A 599 -9.20 -5.05 13.17
C VAL A 599 -10.23 -5.44 14.22
N ILE A 600 -11.17 -6.32 13.85
CA ILE A 600 -12.23 -6.79 14.72
C ILE A 600 -11.95 -8.24 15.09
N SER A 601 -11.89 -8.52 16.39
CA SER A 601 -11.68 -9.86 16.93
C SER A 601 -12.95 -10.31 17.66
N PHE A 602 -13.50 -11.42 17.21
CA PHE A 602 -14.69 -12.06 17.76
C PHE A 602 -14.28 -13.13 18.77
N LYS A 603 -14.89 -13.11 19.95
CA LYS A 603 -14.41 -13.86 21.13
C LYS A 603 -15.50 -14.71 21.77
N ASP A 604 -15.06 -15.82 22.37
CA ASP A 604 -15.87 -16.71 23.23
C ASP A 604 -16.13 -16.04 24.61
N LYS A 605 -17.21 -16.45 25.27
CA LYS A 605 -17.65 -16.07 26.61
C LYS A 605 -16.87 -16.74 27.75
N GLU A 606 -16.45 -18.00 27.59
CA GLU A 606 -15.91 -18.81 28.69
C GLU A 606 -14.48 -18.38 29.04
N ASN A 607 -13.65 -18.13 28.03
CA ASN A 607 -12.21 -17.88 28.21
C ASN A 607 -11.72 -16.54 27.62
N GLY A 608 -12.56 -15.85 26.83
CA GLY A 608 -12.14 -14.65 26.08
C GLY A 608 -11.26 -14.95 24.86
N ASP A 609 -11.12 -16.22 24.48
CA ASP A 609 -10.31 -16.66 23.35
C ASP A 609 -10.89 -16.15 22.02
N GLN A 610 -10.00 -15.82 21.08
CA GLN A 610 -10.39 -15.31 19.76
C GLN A 610 -10.85 -16.47 18.84
N LEU A 611 -12.13 -16.43 18.46
CA LEU A 611 -12.76 -17.39 17.53
C LEU A 611 -12.34 -17.11 16.08
N ASN A 612 -12.42 -15.86 15.65
CA ASN A 612 -11.97 -15.41 14.34
C ASN A 612 -11.73 -13.88 14.36
N SER A 613 -11.16 -13.36 13.28
CA SER A 613 -10.98 -11.91 13.13
C SER A 613 -11.26 -11.46 11.71
N ILE A 614 -11.62 -10.18 11.57
CA ILE A 614 -11.73 -9.51 10.28
C ILE A 614 -10.91 -8.21 10.30
N THR A 615 -10.34 -7.85 9.16
CA THR A 615 -9.62 -6.58 8.96
C THR A 615 -10.30 -5.78 7.87
N ILE A 616 -10.65 -4.53 8.15
CA ILE A 616 -11.33 -3.63 7.22
C ILE A 616 -10.44 -2.41 6.98
N PRO A 617 -9.79 -2.31 5.81
CA PRO A 617 -9.09 -1.10 5.42
C PRO A 617 -10.09 0.01 5.14
N PHE A 618 -9.85 1.22 5.66
CA PHE A 618 -10.68 2.38 5.36
C PHE A 618 -9.88 3.68 5.28
N THR A 619 -10.39 4.64 4.52
CA THR A 619 -9.86 6.00 4.39
C THR A 619 -11.00 6.99 4.55
N LEU A 620 -10.78 8.02 5.37
CA LEU A 620 -11.73 9.12 5.53
C LEU A 620 -11.40 10.25 4.54
N THR A 621 -12.41 10.74 3.84
CA THR A 621 -12.30 11.84 2.87
C THR A 621 -13.24 12.99 3.21
N LEU A 622 -12.96 14.17 2.65
CA LEU A 622 -13.81 15.36 2.78
C LEU A 622 -14.44 15.70 1.43
N PRO A 623 -15.62 16.37 1.42
CA PRO A 623 -16.11 16.99 0.19
C PRO A 623 -15.16 18.10 -0.26
N GLU A 624 -14.99 18.24 -1.58
CA GLU A 624 -14.22 19.33 -2.19
C GLU A 624 -14.72 20.70 -1.70
N ILE A 625 -13.80 21.61 -1.38
CA ILE A 625 -14.17 22.94 -0.86
C ILE A 625 -15.03 23.73 -1.86
N THR A 626 -14.85 23.50 -3.16
CA THR A 626 -15.65 24.08 -4.25
C THR A 626 -17.08 23.52 -4.34
N SER A 627 -17.35 22.37 -3.72
CA SER A 627 -18.71 21.84 -3.57
C SER A 627 -19.48 22.52 -2.43
N LEU A 628 -18.75 23.12 -1.49
CA LEU A 628 -19.29 23.84 -0.33
C LEU A 628 -19.50 25.33 -0.63
N PHE A 629 -18.62 25.92 -1.44
CA PHE A 629 -18.68 27.33 -1.84
C PHE A 629 -18.78 27.44 -3.36
N GLN A 630 -19.87 28.03 -3.83
CA GLN A 630 -20.11 28.21 -5.26
C GLN A 630 -20.68 29.60 -5.52
N LEU A 631 -19.97 30.42 -6.31
CA LEU A 631 -20.48 31.71 -6.78
C LEU A 631 -21.65 31.52 -7.74
N ASP A 632 -22.66 32.40 -7.67
CA ASP A 632 -23.65 32.52 -8.74
C ASP A 632 -23.01 33.17 -9.96
N GLN A 633 -22.74 32.37 -10.99
CA GLN A 633 -22.07 32.82 -12.20
C GLN A 633 -22.85 33.90 -12.96
N LYS A 634 -24.15 34.08 -12.70
CA LYS A 634 -24.94 35.18 -13.29
C LYS A 634 -24.57 36.55 -12.74
N LEU A 635 -23.84 36.60 -11.63
CA LEU A 635 -23.38 37.80 -10.96
C LEU A 635 -21.88 38.05 -11.18
N VAL A 636 -21.21 37.22 -11.98
CA VAL A 636 -19.77 37.31 -12.25
C VAL A 636 -19.54 37.91 -13.63
N GLU A 637 -18.72 38.97 -13.69
CA GLU A 637 -18.28 39.64 -14.90
C GLU A 637 -16.75 39.76 -14.86
N ASP A 638 -16.08 39.43 -15.97
CA ASP A 638 -14.61 39.41 -16.08
C ASP A 638 -13.88 38.66 -14.94
N GLY A 639 -14.52 37.60 -14.42
CA GLY A 639 -13.98 36.76 -13.35
C GLY A 639 -14.09 37.35 -11.94
N ALA A 640 -14.85 38.43 -11.74
CA ALA A 640 -15.17 38.99 -10.43
C ALA A 640 -16.70 39.09 -10.22
N ALA A 641 -17.17 38.76 -9.03
CA ALA A 641 -18.57 38.98 -8.67
C ALA A 641 -18.85 40.48 -8.52
N ILE A 642 -19.88 40.97 -9.21
CA ILE A 642 -20.24 42.39 -9.21
C ILE A 642 -21.17 42.69 -8.04
N CYS A 643 -20.66 43.49 -7.11
CA CYS A 643 -21.29 43.83 -5.84
C CYS A 643 -21.89 45.25 -5.93
N TYR A 644 -23.06 45.39 -6.54
CA TYR A 644 -23.81 46.65 -6.51
C TYR A 644 -24.35 46.90 -5.10
N LEU A 645 -24.05 48.07 -4.54
CA LEU A 645 -24.41 48.42 -3.16
C LEU A 645 -25.93 48.56 -2.96
N TYR A 646 -26.41 48.16 -1.78
CA TYR A 646 -27.82 48.23 -1.37
C TYR A 646 -28.02 49.12 -0.14
N GLU A 647 -29.13 49.86 -0.11
CA GLU A 647 -29.49 50.69 1.05
C GLU A 647 -29.71 49.87 2.33
N GLU A 648 -30.25 48.65 2.21
CA GLU A 648 -30.45 47.75 3.36
C GLU A 648 -29.12 47.37 4.02
N ASP A 649 -28.10 47.01 3.24
CA ASP A 649 -26.76 46.70 3.73
C ASP A 649 -26.12 47.92 4.43
N PHE A 650 -26.34 49.12 3.91
CA PHE A 650 -25.90 50.37 4.54
C PHE A 650 -26.58 50.61 5.90
N MET A 651 -27.89 50.33 6.00
CA MET A 651 -28.65 50.50 7.24
C MET A 651 -28.27 49.48 8.31
N ASP A 652 -27.84 48.29 7.90
CA ASP A 652 -27.40 47.24 8.82
C ASP A 652 -25.99 47.48 9.36
N VAL A 653 -25.03 47.94 8.53
CA VAL A 653 -23.60 47.96 8.92
C VAL A 653 -23.18 49.12 9.83
N ASN A 654 -23.61 50.37 9.61
CA ASN A 654 -23.52 51.53 10.54
C ASN A 654 -23.93 52.82 9.80
N ARG A 655 -24.99 53.50 10.25
CA ARG A 655 -25.59 54.69 9.60
C ARG A 655 -24.73 55.96 9.58
N THR A 656 -23.64 56.02 10.35
CA THR A 656 -23.01 57.29 10.72
C THR A 656 -21.89 57.74 9.77
N ASN A 657 -21.29 56.84 8.97
CA ASN A 657 -20.03 57.11 8.24
C ASN A 657 -20.08 56.92 6.71
N GLY A 658 -21.24 56.69 6.09
CA GLY A 658 -21.32 56.52 4.63
C GLY A 658 -20.59 55.28 4.09
N ALA A 659 -20.44 54.22 4.90
CA ALA A 659 -19.60 53.08 4.57
C ALA A 659 -20.18 52.23 3.43
N ALA A 660 -19.45 52.11 2.32
CA ALA A 660 -19.83 51.26 1.18
C ALA A 660 -19.65 49.79 1.52
N SER A 661 -20.75 49.15 1.95
CA SER A 661 -20.77 47.78 2.46
C SER A 661 -21.72 46.92 1.63
N PHE A 662 -21.31 45.67 1.36
CA PHE A 662 -22.07 44.70 0.58
C PHE A 662 -22.12 43.35 1.28
N MET A 663 -23.30 42.75 1.38
CA MET A 663 -23.51 41.43 1.98
C MET A 663 -22.99 40.32 1.06
N LEU A 664 -21.90 39.65 1.46
CA LEU A 664 -21.20 38.68 0.61
C LEU A 664 -22.06 37.47 0.23
N SER A 665 -23.03 37.07 1.05
CA SER A 665 -23.89 35.92 0.77
C SER A 665 -24.71 36.08 -0.52
N ARG A 666 -24.96 37.32 -0.98
CA ARG A 666 -25.70 37.61 -2.22
C ARG A 666 -25.03 37.10 -3.49
N VAL A 667 -23.70 36.91 -3.50
CA VAL A 667 -22.97 36.47 -4.70
C VAL A 667 -22.77 34.95 -4.78
N PHE A 668 -23.30 34.19 -3.81
CA PHE A 668 -23.13 32.74 -3.74
C PHE A 668 -24.43 32.01 -4.03
N GLN A 669 -24.32 30.93 -4.82
CA GLN A 669 -25.35 29.91 -4.97
C GLN A 669 -25.33 28.91 -3.81
N LYS A 670 -24.15 28.64 -3.25
CA LYS A 670 -23.94 27.73 -2.11
C LYS A 670 -22.90 28.29 -1.16
N ILE A 671 -23.19 28.19 0.14
CA ILE A 671 -22.34 28.62 1.25
C ILE A 671 -22.43 27.58 2.37
N GLU A 672 -21.29 27.13 2.90
CA GLU A 672 -21.21 26.41 4.17
C GLU A 672 -20.69 27.37 5.26
N SER A 673 -21.50 27.62 6.28
CA SER A 673 -21.17 28.58 7.35
C SER A 673 -20.51 27.94 8.57
N THR A 674 -20.47 26.61 8.64
CA THR A 674 -19.93 25.88 9.80
C THR A 674 -18.44 25.64 9.66
N GLY A 675 -17.63 26.30 10.50
CA GLY A 675 -16.19 26.03 10.61
C GLY A 675 -15.33 26.72 9.56
N PHE A 676 -15.88 27.67 8.79
CA PHE A 676 -15.16 28.42 7.77
C PHE A 676 -15.11 29.92 8.09
N GLN A 677 -13.98 30.52 7.72
CA GLN A 677 -13.68 31.93 7.87
C GLN A 677 -13.36 32.55 6.52
N VAL A 678 -13.70 33.82 6.33
CA VAL A 678 -13.39 34.61 5.15
C VAL A 678 -12.44 35.75 5.50
N ALA A 679 -11.51 36.03 4.60
CA ALA A 679 -10.52 37.08 4.75
C ALA A 679 -10.23 37.74 3.39
N LEU A 680 -9.89 39.02 3.40
CA LEU A 680 -9.34 39.68 2.22
C LEU A 680 -7.88 39.26 2.02
N ASP A 681 -7.47 39.16 0.75
CA ASP A 681 -6.08 38.89 0.44
C ASP A 681 -5.17 40.04 0.91
N SER A 682 -4.12 39.66 1.64
CA SER A 682 -3.15 40.57 2.25
C SER A 682 -1.77 40.53 1.57
N GLN A 683 -1.66 39.84 0.43
CA GLN A 683 -0.38 39.53 -0.20
C GLN A 683 -0.27 40.16 -1.59
N ALA A 684 -1.26 39.94 -2.45
CA ALA A 684 -1.32 40.44 -3.81
C ALA A 684 -1.78 41.91 -3.85
N LYS A 685 -1.06 42.72 -4.62
CA LYS A 685 -1.44 44.09 -4.92
C LYS A 685 -2.56 44.12 -5.96
N VAL A 686 -3.48 45.05 -5.80
CA VAL A 686 -4.68 45.20 -6.63
C VAL A 686 -4.49 46.34 -7.61
N GLY A 687 -4.63 46.04 -8.91
CA GLY A 687 -4.54 47.04 -9.98
C GLY A 687 -3.25 47.87 -9.92
N GLU A 688 -3.39 49.17 -10.11
CA GLU A 688 -2.30 50.17 -10.00
C GLU A 688 -2.30 50.89 -8.63
N THR A 689 -3.00 50.35 -7.62
CA THR A 689 -3.23 51.04 -6.34
C THR A 689 -2.04 50.99 -5.37
N ASP A 690 -1.03 50.16 -5.64
CA ASP A 690 0.04 49.78 -4.70
C ASP A 690 -0.45 49.24 -3.35
N LYS A 691 -1.72 48.82 -3.26
CA LYS A 691 -2.37 48.28 -2.04
C LYS A 691 -2.92 46.87 -2.27
N THR A 692 -3.01 46.09 -1.20
CA THR A 692 -3.63 44.76 -1.17
C THR A 692 -5.14 44.87 -0.94
N SER A 693 -5.87 43.77 -1.12
CA SER A 693 -7.33 43.76 -0.90
C SER A 693 -7.68 44.13 0.55
N ALA A 694 -6.89 43.65 1.51
CA ALA A 694 -7.02 43.96 2.94
C ALA A 694 -6.65 45.41 3.31
N GLU A 695 -5.92 46.14 2.46
CA GLU A 695 -5.61 47.57 2.65
C GLU A 695 -6.67 48.50 2.02
N LEU A 696 -7.54 47.94 1.17
CA LEU A 696 -8.57 48.68 0.42
C LEU A 696 -9.99 48.46 0.96
N ALA A 697 -10.20 47.35 1.67
CA ALA A 697 -11.47 46.97 2.26
C ALA A 697 -11.24 46.22 3.58
N GLN A 698 -12.32 46.01 4.32
CA GLN A 698 -12.38 45.11 5.47
C GLN A 698 -13.54 44.14 5.31
N VAL A 699 -13.47 43.00 5.99
CA VAL A 699 -14.57 42.05 6.11
C VAL A 699 -15.02 41.98 7.55
N ASP A 700 -16.30 42.23 7.79
CA ASP A 700 -16.89 42.30 9.12
C ASP A 700 -18.22 41.54 9.19
N MET A 701 -18.63 41.17 10.41
CA MET A 701 -19.98 40.68 10.68
C MET A 701 -20.84 41.82 11.21
N VAL A 702 -22.05 42.01 10.67
CA VAL A 702 -23.02 42.92 11.31
C VAL A 702 -24.40 42.29 11.45
N LYS A 703 -24.69 41.77 12.65
CA LYS A 703 -25.78 42.22 13.55
C LYS A 703 -25.75 41.44 14.88
N GLY A 704 -25.67 42.14 16.03
CA GLY A 704 -26.18 41.64 17.31
C GLY A 704 -25.23 40.98 18.32
N THR A 705 -23.93 40.83 18.05
CA THR A 705 -22.98 40.29 19.06
C THR A 705 -21.65 41.02 19.00
N ALA A 706 -21.01 41.19 20.16
CA ALA A 706 -19.65 41.73 20.23
C ALA A 706 -18.69 40.81 19.47
N VAL A 707 -17.80 41.43 18.68
CA VAL A 707 -16.59 40.83 18.10
C VAL A 707 -15.98 39.90 19.16
N THR A 708 -15.88 38.61 18.85
CA THR A 708 -15.31 37.63 19.79
C THR A 708 -13.78 37.70 19.70
N ALA A 709 -13.06 37.23 20.72
CA ALA A 709 -11.59 37.20 20.69
C ALA A 709 -10.99 36.34 19.55
N GLU A 710 -11.82 35.52 18.87
CA GLU A 710 -11.44 34.73 17.69
C GLU A 710 -11.45 35.54 16.38
N ASP A 711 -12.12 36.71 16.35
CA ASP A 711 -12.05 37.67 15.24
C ASP A 711 -10.72 38.42 15.32
N THR A 712 -9.65 37.72 14.92
CA THR A 712 -8.30 38.29 14.87
C THR A 712 -8.15 39.16 13.63
N GLU A 713 -7.36 40.23 13.75
CA GLU A 713 -6.96 41.22 12.73
C GLU A 713 -7.10 40.72 11.27
N GLY A 714 -8.28 40.93 10.65
CA GLY A 714 -8.53 40.69 9.22
C GLY A 714 -9.18 39.37 8.79
N LYS A 715 -9.62 38.48 9.70
CA LYS A 715 -10.36 37.25 9.38
C LYS A 715 -11.64 37.12 10.21
N VAL A 716 -12.76 36.77 9.58
CA VAL A 716 -14.07 36.64 10.24
C VAL A 716 -14.77 35.33 9.89
N ASN A 717 -15.61 34.82 10.77
CA ASN A 717 -16.43 33.65 10.47
C ASN A 717 -17.39 33.94 9.31
N PHE A 718 -17.42 33.07 8.29
CA PHE A 718 -18.31 33.25 7.15
C PHE A 718 -19.71 32.80 7.53
N LYS A 719 -20.62 33.75 7.71
CA LYS A 719 -21.98 33.54 8.17
C LYS A 719 -22.99 33.92 7.09
N HIS A 720 -24.02 33.09 7.01
CA HIS A 720 -25.26 33.33 6.28
C HIS A 720 -26.36 32.54 6.98
N ASN A 721 -26.73 32.99 8.18
CA ASN A 721 -27.66 32.30 9.05
C ASN A 721 -28.28 33.24 10.10
N ASN A 722 -29.07 32.70 11.02
CA ASN A 722 -29.70 33.46 12.10
C ASN A 722 -28.71 34.15 13.06
N ASP A 723 -27.42 33.78 13.06
CA ASP A 723 -26.38 34.37 13.91
C ASP A 723 -25.80 35.66 13.32
N GLY A 724 -26.01 35.92 12.01
CA GLY A 724 -25.53 37.12 11.34
C GLY A 724 -25.19 36.91 9.86
N GLU A 725 -24.83 38.02 9.22
CA GLU A 725 -24.39 38.07 7.82
C GLU A 725 -22.98 38.67 7.74
N THR A 726 -22.20 38.21 6.76
CA THR A 726 -20.84 38.70 6.52
C THR A 726 -20.83 39.74 5.39
N TYR A 727 -20.17 40.87 5.64
CA TYR A 727 -20.09 42.00 4.72
C TYR A 727 -18.65 42.27 4.30
N VAL A 728 -18.49 42.78 3.07
CA VAL A 728 -17.28 43.48 2.63
C VAL A 728 -17.53 44.98 2.63
N THR A 729 -16.66 45.74 3.27
CA THR A 729 -16.79 47.20 3.42
C THR A 729 -15.54 47.89 2.89
N LEU A 730 -15.70 48.82 1.95
CA LEU A 730 -14.58 49.61 1.44
C LEU A 730 -14.06 50.57 2.53
N THR A 731 -12.75 50.67 2.66
CA THR A 731 -12.07 51.47 3.70
C THR A 731 -11.11 52.50 3.10
N GLY A 732 -10.46 53.27 3.96
CA GLY A 732 -9.41 54.23 3.56
C GLY A 732 -9.91 55.59 3.07
N ASN A 733 -8.95 56.38 2.57
CA ASN A 733 -9.18 57.75 2.13
C ASN A 733 -10.09 57.81 0.90
N ARG A 734 -10.91 58.87 0.84
CA ARG A 734 -11.83 59.15 -0.26
C ARG A 734 -11.23 60.17 -1.22
N ALA A 735 -11.45 59.96 -2.52
CA ALA A 735 -11.00 60.88 -3.56
C ALA A 735 -11.74 62.22 -3.45
N ASN A 736 -11.01 63.33 -3.57
CA ASN A 736 -11.59 64.66 -3.61
C ASN A 736 -12.50 64.82 -4.85
N GLY A 737 -13.66 65.43 -4.67
CA GLY A 737 -14.65 65.67 -5.73
C GLY A 737 -15.66 64.54 -5.89
N THR A 738 -15.21 63.29 -6.07
CA THR A 738 -16.11 62.15 -6.29
C THR A 738 -16.51 61.41 -5.02
N GLY A 739 -15.71 61.50 -3.95
CA GLY A 739 -15.96 60.79 -2.69
C GLY A 739 -15.62 59.30 -2.70
N LEU A 740 -15.13 58.75 -3.83
CA LEU A 740 -14.84 57.32 -4.00
C LEU A 740 -13.74 56.83 -3.05
N ASN A 741 -13.95 55.67 -2.43
CA ASN A 741 -12.89 54.94 -1.74
C ASN A 741 -11.83 54.44 -2.74
N LEU A 742 -10.57 54.33 -2.32
CA LEU A 742 -9.49 53.82 -3.18
C LEU A 742 -9.73 52.40 -3.72
N GLY A 743 -10.50 51.57 -3.00
CA GLY A 743 -10.87 50.23 -3.46
C GLY A 743 -12.13 50.18 -4.35
N TYR A 744 -12.76 51.32 -4.63
CA TYR A 744 -13.96 51.37 -5.46
C TYR A 744 -13.63 50.98 -6.90
N GLY A 745 -14.42 50.07 -7.48
CA GLY A 745 -14.20 49.61 -8.85
C GLY A 745 -12.95 48.74 -9.05
N GLU A 746 -12.20 48.45 -7.99
CA GLU A 746 -11.07 47.52 -8.03
C GLU A 746 -11.52 46.07 -7.82
N VAL A 747 -10.72 45.12 -8.33
CA VAL A 747 -11.02 43.68 -8.18
C VAL A 747 -10.36 43.14 -6.91
N LEU A 748 -11.14 43.04 -5.84
CA LEU A 748 -10.70 42.59 -4.53
C LEU A 748 -10.74 41.06 -4.45
N THR A 749 -9.67 40.45 -3.93
CA THR A 749 -9.56 38.99 -3.76
C THR A 749 -9.84 38.60 -2.32
N LEU A 750 -10.64 37.55 -2.13
CA LEU A 750 -11.02 36.99 -0.84
C LEU A 750 -10.72 35.50 -0.79
N HIS A 751 -10.38 35.02 0.41
CA HIS A 751 -10.09 33.63 0.70
C HIS A 751 -11.02 33.11 1.78
N VAL A 752 -11.68 31.98 1.51
CA VAL A 752 -12.39 31.19 2.50
C VAL A 752 -11.52 30.02 2.92
N THR A 753 -11.26 29.91 4.22
CA THR A 753 -10.41 28.86 4.82
C THR A 753 -11.07 28.33 6.08
N GLY A 754 -10.87 27.05 6.40
CA GLY A 754 -11.47 26.50 7.60
C GLY A 754 -11.40 24.99 7.72
N LYS A 755 -12.28 24.46 8.57
CA LYS A 755 -12.41 23.04 8.89
C LYS A 755 -13.81 22.55 8.53
N TYR A 756 -13.91 21.44 7.83
CA TYR A 756 -15.21 20.81 7.53
C TYR A 756 -15.86 20.33 8.83
N ALA A 757 -17.17 20.57 8.97
CA ALA A 757 -17.96 20.33 10.19
C ALA A 757 -17.44 21.05 11.45
N GLY A 758 -16.48 22.00 11.31
CA GLY A 758 -15.79 22.66 12.43
C GLY A 758 -14.58 21.90 12.99
N TYR A 759 -14.31 20.68 12.54
CA TYR A 759 -13.31 19.80 13.17
C TYR A 759 -12.21 19.33 12.21
N TRP A 760 -12.57 18.97 10.98
CA TRP A 760 -11.65 18.31 10.05
C TRP A 760 -10.88 19.31 9.19
N ALA A 761 -9.56 19.28 9.32
CA ALA A 761 -8.68 20.06 8.45
C ALA A 761 -8.60 19.44 7.05
N TYR A 762 -8.58 20.30 6.04
CA TYR A 762 -8.31 19.88 4.66
C TYR A 762 -6.83 19.52 4.47
N PRO A 763 -6.52 18.57 3.56
CA PRO A 763 -5.16 18.34 3.10
C PRO A 763 -4.51 19.62 2.56
N VAL A 764 -3.18 19.69 2.62
CA VAL A 764 -2.40 20.82 2.11
C VAL A 764 -2.75 21.08 0.64
N GLY A 765 -3.08 22.33 0.31
CA GLY A 765 -3.44 22.74 -1.05
C GLY A 765 -4.94 22.64 -1.39
N GLN A 766 -5.75 22.05 -0.52
CA GLN A 766 -7.22 21.96 -0.69
C GLN A 766 -8.00 22.79 0.34
N ASN A 767 -7.30 23.54 1.19
CA ASN A 767 -7.85 24.22 2.36
C ASN A 767 -8.32 25.67 2.09
N THR A 768 -8.40 26.09 0.83
CA THR A 768 -8.71 27.48 0.48
C THR A 768 -9.60 27.57 -0.75
N PHE A 769 -10.75 28.24 -0.61
CA PHE A 769 -11.58 28.67 -1.72
C PHE A 769 -11.33 30.16 -1.97
N THR A 770 -10.92 30.51 -3.18
CA THR A 770 -10.57 31.90 -3.54
C THR A 770 -11.61 32.45 -4.50
N PHE A 771 -12.08 33.66 -4.24
CA PHE A 771 -13.01 34.37 -5.11
C PHE A 771 -12.68 35.87 -5.19
N LYS A 772 -13.25 36.54 -6.19
CA LYS A 772 -13.01 37.95 -6.46
C LYS A 772 -14.32 38.72 -6.47
N VAL A 773 -14.30 39.95 -5.98
CA VAL A 773 -15.46 40.85 -5.95
C VAL A 773 -15.08 42.24 -6.45
N LYS A 774 -16.06 42.97 -6.98
CA LYS A 774 -15.92 44.36 -7.43
C LYS A 774 -17.10 45.17 -6.88
N VAL A 775 -16.82 46.12 -5.98
CA VAL A 775 -17.86 46.91 -5.31
C VAL A 775 -18.17 48.18 -6.11
N LEU A 776 -19.44 48.38 -6.46
CA LEU A 776 -19.93 49.48 -7.30
C LEU A 776 -21.20 50.10 -6.72
N SER A 777 -21.40 51.41 -6.94
CA SER A 777 -22.65 52.09 -6.60
C SER A 777 -23.57 52.08 -7.82
N PRO A 778 -24.84 51.63 -7.68
CA PRO A 778 -25.77 51.64 -8.79
C PRO A 778 -26.09 53.06 -9.28
N ILE A 779 -25.95 54.07 -8.43
CA ILE A 779 -26.20 55.48 -8.75
C ILE A 779 -24.97 56.12 -9.40
N TYR A 780 -23.76 55.87 -8.88
CA TYR A 780 -22.53 56.46 -9.41
C TYR A 780 -22.19 55.95 -10.82
N GLU A 781 -22.44 54.66 -11.07
CA GLU A 781 -22.29 54.04 -12.40
C GLU A 781 -23.45 54.42 -13.37
N GLY A 782 -24.43 55.18 -12.87
CA GLY A 782 -25.56 55.68 -13.64
C GLY A 782 -25.30 57.03 -14.34
N GLN A 783 -26.38 57.62 -14.84
CA GLN A 783 -26.35 58.92 -15.52
C GLN A 783 -27.71 59.64 -15.43
N VAL A 784 -27.70 60.95 -15.65
CA VAL A 784 -28.91 61.78 -15.81
C VAL A 784 -28.98 62.31 -17.24
N THR A 785 -30.15 62.19 -17.86
CA THR A 785 -30.41 62.61 -19.24
C THR A 785 -31.68 63.45 -19.33
N PRO A 786 -31.87 64.21 -20.43
CA PRO A 786 -33.19 64.74 -20.77
C PRO A 786 -34.25 63.63 -20.76
N LYS A 787 -35.45 63.94 -20.26
CA LYS A 787 -36.58 62.99 -20.20
C LYS A 787 -37.17 62.74 -21.58
N GLU A 788 -37.27 63.78 -22.40
CA GLU A 788 -37.75 63.72 -23.77
C GLU A 788 -36.73 64.39 -24.71
N GLY A 789 -36.48 63.76 -25.85
CA GLY A 789 -35.53 64.25 -26.84
C GLY A 789 -34.06 64.25 -26.35
N ASN A 790 -33.22 65.06 -27.01
CA ASN A 790 -31.78 65.15 -26.72
C ASN A 790 -31.39 66.45 -26.00
N VAL A 791 -32.33 67.38 -25.81
CA VAL A 791 -32.07 68.71 -25.23
C VAL A 791 -33.32 69.17 -24.48
N VAL A 792 -33.15 69.75 -23.29
CA VAL A 792 -34.27 70.37 -22.56
C VAL A 792 -34.47 71.80 -23.04
N THR A 793 -35.70 72.16 -23.41
CA THR A 793 -36.03 73.53 -23.86
C THR A 793 -36.55 74.38 -22.70
N ILE A 794 -35.88 75.50 -22.43
CA ILE A 794 -36.18 76.39 -21.31
C ILE A 794 -36.55 77.79 -21.85
N PRO A 795 -37.77 78.28 -21.63
CA PRO A 795 -38.16 79.63 -22.05
C PRO A 795 -37.51 80.71 -21.17
N ALA A 796 -36.89 81.72 -21.80
CA ALA A 796 -36.24 82.85 -21.12
C ALA A 796 -37.22 83.82 -20.43
N THR A 797 -38.51 83.77 -20.79
CA THR A 797 -39.51 84.83 -20.49
C THR A 797 -40.27 84.66 -19.16
N LYS A 798 -39.97 83.63 -18.35
CA LYS A 798 -40.62 83.46 -17.03
C LYS A 798 -39.98 84.37 -15.97
N LEU A 799 -40.65 85.48 -15.64
CA LEU A 799 -40.31 86.40 -14.53
C LEU A 799 -40.12 85.71 -13.17
N SER A 800 -40.79 84.57 -12.95
CA SER A 800 -40.69 83.77 -11.73
C SER A 800 -39.58 82.72 -11.74
N GLY A 801 -38.81 82.60 -12.83
CA GLY A 801 -37.89 81.49 -13.07
C GLY A 801 -38.58 80.24 -13.64
N TYR A 802 -37.78 79.35 -14.22
CA TYR A 802 -38.22 78.05 -14.74
C TYR A 802 -38.01 76.96 -13.69
N GLU A 803 -39.03 76.13 -13.47
CA GLU A 803 -38.98 74.98 -12.55
C GLU A 803 -38.43 73.77 -13.32
N PHE A 804 -37.11 73.58 -13.26
CA PHE A 804 -36.43 72.46 -13.92
C PHE A 804 -36.51 71.20 -13.03
N GLY A 805 -37.30 70.23 -13.47
CA GLY A 805 -37.83 69.17 -12.60
C GLY A 805 -37.70 67.75 -13.17
N ASN A 806 -38.28 66.77 -12.48
CA ASN A 806 -38.43 65.39 -12.98
C ASN A 806 -39.31 65.26 -14.25
N ASN A 807 -39.91 66.37 -14.72
CA ASN A 807 -40.56 66.44 -16.03
C ASN A 807 -39.57 66.68 -17.17
N ASP A 808 -38.40 67.21 -16.86
CA ASP A 808 -37.40 67.63 -17.85
C ASP A 808 -36.25 66.64 -17.95
N ILE A 809 -35.94 65.95 -16.84
CA ILE A 809 -34.85 65.00 -16.73
C ILE A 809 -35.29 63.68 -16.15
N THR A 810 -34.51 62.63 -16.42
CA THR A 810 -34.66 61.30 -15.83
C THR A 810 -33.28 60.76 -15.46
N GLY A 811 -33.20 60.04 -14.34
CA GLY A 811 -31.98 59.35 -13.92
C GLY A 811 -32.05 57.89 -14.35
N TYR A 812 -30.90 57.29 -14.63
CA TYR A 812 -30.75 55.85 -14.85
C TYR A 812 -29.65 55.32 -13.92
N THR A 813 -29.84 54.12 -13.37
CA THR A 813 -28.75 53.44 -12.67
C THR A 813 -27.73 52.89 -13.67
N TYR A 814 -26.74 52.13 -13.19
CA TYR A 814 -25.86 51.31 -14.05
C TYR A 814 -26.63 50.51 -15.13
N ASN A 815 -27.86 50.10 -14.82
CA ASN A 815 -28.76 49.46 -15.75
C ASN A 815 -29.64 50.52 -16.41
N SER A 816 -29.38 50.84 -17.68
CA SER A 816 -30.12 51.85 -18.45
C SER A 816 -31.61 51.53 -18.64
N ALA A 817 -32.08 50.33 -18.28
CA ALA A 817 -33.50 50.00 -18.24
C ALA A 817 -34.19 50.39 -16.91
N ILE A 818 -33.42 50.72 -15.87
CA ILE A 818 -33.92 51.10 -14.54
C ILE A 818 -33.78 52.61 -14.38
N SER A 819 -34.87 53.33 -14.62
CA SER A 819 -34.93 54.78 -14.40
C SER A 819 -35.34 55.15 -12.98
N TYR A 820 -35.08 56.40 -12.59
CA TYR A 820 -35.52 56.99 -11.34
C TYR A 820 -35.76 58.51 -11.46
N ASN A 821 -36.58 59.02 -10.55
CA ASN A 821 -36.80 60.46 -10.40
C ASN A 821 -35.60 61.09 -9.68
N VAL A 822 -34.91 62.00 -10.38
CA VAL A 822 -33.66 62.64 -9.94
C VAL A 822 -33.90 63.57 -8.77
N LEU A 823 -35.00 64.31 -8.81
CA LEU A 823 -35.37 65.27 -7.78
C LEU A 823 -36.39 64.66 -6.81
N PRO A 824 -36.48 65.23 -5.59
CA PRO A 824 -37.33 64.68 -4.54
C PRO A 824 -38.81 64.62 -4.97
N GLU A 825 -39.48 63.50 -4.77
CA GLU A 825 -40.93 63.37 -4.99
C GLU A 825 -41.72 63.91 -3.81
N ASN A 826 -41.12 63.95 -2.62
CA ASN A 826 -41.80 64.45 -1.43
C ASN A 826 -40.83 65.24 -0.55
N ALA A 827 -41.39 66.12 0.27
CA ALA A 827 -40.64 66.94 1.20
C ALA A 827 -41.41 67.04 2.53
N THR A 828 -40.78 66.56 3.61
CA THR A 828 -41.24 66.83 4.98
C THR A 828 -40.31 67.85 5.62
N THR A 829 -39.35 67.42 6.43
CA THR A 829 -38.25 68.24 6.98
C THR A 829 -36.93 68.04 6.22
N VAL A 830 -36.80 66.95 5.46
CA VAL A 830 -35.70 66.65 4.53
C VAL A 830 -36.28 66.16 3.19
N PRO A 831 -35.52 66.26 2.08
CA PRO A 831 -35.98 65.75 0.79
C PRO A 831 -36.09 64.23 0.79
N VAL A 832 -37.12 63.70 0.11
CA VAL A 832 -37.35 62.26 -0.08
C VAL A 832 -37.38 61.94 -1.56
N TRP A 833 -36.45 61.09 -2.00
CA TRP A 833 -36.32 60.64 -3.39
C TRP A 833 -37.04 59.33 -3.65
N SER A 834 -37.35 59.06 -4.92
CA SER A 834 -37.88 57.78 -5.40
C SER A 834 -36.98 56.58 -5.08
N ARG A 835 -35.66 56.82 -5.02
CA ARG A 835 -34.62 55.86 -4.65
C ARG A 835 -33.98 56.27 -3.33
N LYS A 836 -33.93 55.32 -2.39
CA LYS A 836 -33.37 55.55 -1.04
C LYS A 836 -31.86 55.67 -1.05
N GLU A 837 -31.21 55.24 -2.12
CA GLU A 837 -29.77 55.36 -2.30
C GLU A 837 -29.32 56.79 -2.58
N ILE A 838 -30.23 57.74 -2.89
CA ILE A 838 -29.89 59.14 -3.17
C ILE A 838 -29.83 59.95 -1.88
N ALA A 839 -28.75 60.70 -1.69
CA ALA A 839 -28.53 61.54 -0.51
C ALA A 839 -28.54 63.04 -0.79
N ASN A 840 -28.21 63.47 -2.00
CA ASN A 840 -28.28 64.87 -2.44
C ASN A 840 -28.26 64.99 -3.97
N VAL A 841 -28.82 66.07 -4.51
CA VAL A 841 -28.66 66.46 -5.91
C VAL A 841 -28.38 67.96 -5.99
N THR A 842 -27.39 68.34 -6.78
CA THR A 842 -27.01 69.74 -7.02
C THR A 842 -26.92 70.01 -8.52
N ALA A 843 -27.03 71.27 -8.91
CA ALA A 843 -26.96 71.70 -10.29
C ALA A 843 -26.02 72.89 -10.46
N GLU A 844 -25.23 72.89 -11.53
CA GLU A 844 -24.38 74.00 -11.93
C GLU A 844 -24.70 74.42 -13.37
N SER A 845 -24.77 75.73 -13.58
CA SER A 845 -24.94 76.30 -14.92
C SER A 845 -23.59 76.32 -15.62
N SER A 846 -23.51 75.76 -16.84
CA SER A 846 -22.32 75.90 -17.69
C SER A 846 -21.98 77.35 -18.03
N ASN A 847 -22.97 78.26 -17.98
CA ASN A 847 -22.78 79.68 -18.24
C ASN A 847 -23.72 80.57 -17.42
N THR A 848 -23.23 81.02 -16.27
CA THR A 848 -23.98 81.90 -15.34
C THR A 848 -24.39 83.27 -15.92
N ARG A 849 -23.89 83.64 -17.11
CA ARG A 849 -24.30 84.85 -17.84
C ARG A 849 -25.58 84.64 -18.65
N ILE A 850 -25.97 83.40 -18.91
CA ILE A 850 -27.18 83.04 -19.68
C ILE A 850 -28.30 82.65 -18.72
N PHE A 851 -28.01 81.81 -17.73
CA PHE A 851 -28.97 81.47 -16.67
C PHE A 851 -28.23 81.08 -15.39
N LYS A 852 -28.89 81.26 -14.25
CA LYS A 852 -28.35 80.90 -12.92
C LYS A 852 -29.25 79.89 -12.24
N ILE A 853 -28.66 79.05 -11.39
CA ILE A 853 -29.42 78.20 -10.45
C ILE A 853 -29.66 79.04 -9.20
N ALA A 854 -30.93 79.28 -8.87
CA ALA A 854 -31.29 80.07 -7.70
C ALA A 854 -31.16 79.24 -6.42
N GLU A 855 -30.72 79.88 -5.35
CA GLU A 855 -30.73 79.30 -4.01
C GLU A 855 -32.13 79.45 -3.39
N ASN A 856 -32.60 78.38 -2.76
CA ASN A 856 -33.82 78.35 -1.98
C ASN A 856 -33.62 79.12 -0.67
N THR A 857 -34.43 80.15 -0.46
CA THR A 857 -34.42 80.97 0.77
C THR A 857 -35.41 80.47 1.85
N GLY A 858 -36.01 79.30 1.65
CA GLY A 858 -36.98 78.65 2.53
C GLY A 858 -36.37 77.67 3.52
N GLY A 859 -37.13 76.64 3.92
CA GLY A 859 -36.75 75.70 5.00
C GLY A 859 -35.46 74.90 4.77
N TRP A 860 -34.84 74.97 3.60
CA TRP A 860 -33.60 74.28 3.23
C TRP A 860 -32.41 75.22 2.99
N ALA A 861 -32.56 76.54 3.20
CA ALA A 861 -31.57 77.56 2.85
C ALA A 861 -30.19 77.36 3.49
N ASP A 862 -30.14 76.94 4.76
CA ASP A 862 -28.90 76.73 5.53
C ASP A 862 -28.45 75.25 5.55
N SER A 863 -28.86 74.46 4.54
CA SER A 863 -28.57 73.03 4.45
C SER A 863 -27.82 72.68 3.16
N LYS A 864 -27.33 71.44 3.05
CA LYS A 864 -26.76 70.89 1.80
C LYS A 864 -27.76 70.81 0.63
N PHE A 865 -29.03 71.11 0.89
CA PHE A 865 -30.15 71.11 -0.06
C PHE A 865 -30.56 72.51 -0.51
N ASN A 866 -29.73 73.54 -0.27
CA ASN A 866 -30.05 74.94 -0.54
C ASN A 866 -30.32 75.27 -2.03
N GLN A 867 -29.97 74.39 -2.97
CA GLN A 867 -30.33 74.56 -4.39
C GLN A 867 -31.68 73.91 -4.76
N LEU A 868 -32.21 73.03 -3.91
CA LEU A 868 -33.44 72.30 -4.17
C LEU A 868 -34.65 73.09 -3.67
N PHE A 869 -35.71 73.12 -4.45
CA PHE A 869 -37.03 73.58 -4.02
C PHE A 869 -37.92 72.37 -3.69
N PRO A 870 -38.66 72.40 -2.57
CA PRO A 870 -39.42 71.23 -2.09
C PRO A 870 -40.61 70.92 -3.00
N ALA A 871 -40.93 69.61 -3.08
CA ALA A 871 -42.19 69.15 -3.65
C ALA A 871 -43.39 69.79 -2.93
N TYR A 872 -44.45 70.10 -3.68
CA TYR A 872 -45.61 70.80 -3.15
C TYR A 872 -46.91 70.33 -3.81
N THR A 873 -48.04 70.52 -3.12
CA THR A 873 -49.36 70.20 -3.65
C THR A 873 -50.18 71.47 -3.80
N THR A 874 -50.78 71.67 -4.97
CA THR A 874 -51.70 72.77 -5.25
C THR A 874 -53.15 72.26 -5.24
N GLY A 875 -54.10 73.10 -4.81
CA GLY A 875 -55.51 72.71 -4.70
C GLY A 875 -55.86 71.93 -3.43
N SER A 876 -57.10 71.43 -3.34
CA SER A 876 -57.61 70.68 -2.17
C SER A 876 -58.60 69.59 -2.59
N GLY A 877 -58.66 68.49 -1.85
CA GLY A 877 -59.58 67.37 -2.13
C GLY A 877 -59.24 66.65 -3.44
N ASN A 878 -60.24 66.27 -4.23
CA ASN A 878 -60.05 65.53 -5.49
C ASN A 878 -59.35 66.33 -6.61
N ASN A 879 -59.11 67.63 -6.43
CA ASN A 879 -58.42 68.50 -7.39
C ASN A 879 -56.97 68.80 -6.97
N ALA A 880 -56.43 68.08 -5.98
CA ALA A 880 -55.06 68.24 -5.56
C ALA A 880 -54.10 67.78 -6.66
N VAL A 881 -53.22 68.68 -7.13
CA VAL A 881 -52.15 68.38 -8.09
C VAL A 881 -50.82 68.42 -7.36
N HIS A 882 -50.12 67.31 -7.41
CA HIS A 882 -48.80 67.14 -6.82
C HIS A 882 -47.71 67.57 -7.81
N HIS A 883 -46.72 68.31 -7.30
CA HIS A 883 -45.55 68.76 -8.03
C HIS A 883 -44.30 68.29 -7.29
N ASP A 884 -43.42 67.61 -8.01
CA ASP A 884 -42.13 67.17 -7.49
C ASP A 884 -41.22 68.37 -7.16
N GLY A 885 -40.13 68.10 -6.43
CA GLY A 885 -39.07 69.06 -6.22
C GLY A 885 -38.39 69.45 -7.53
N TYR A 886 -37.81 70.65 -7.55
CA TYR A 886 -37.22 71.24 -8.76
C TYR A 886 -35.99 72.09 -8.43
N PHE A 887 -35.18 72.37 -9.46
CA PHE A 887 -34.22 73.47 -9.47
C PHE A 887 -34.89 74.70 -10.07
N LYS A 888 -34.71 75.87 -9.44
CA LYS A 888 -35.23 77.12 -9.98
C LYS A 888 -34.17 77.80 -10.85
N LEU A 889 -34.44 77.90 -12.14
CA LEU A 889 -33.53 78.51 -13.12
C LEU A 889 -33.95 79.94 -13.42
N GLU A 890 -33.02 80.87 -13.24
CA GLU A 890 -33.22 82.29 -13.51
C GLU A 890 -32.46 82.68 -14.78
N ALA A 891 -33.18 82.69 -15.91
CA ALA A 891 -32.65 83.17 -17.18
C ALA A 891 -32.26 84.65 -17.08
N GLN A 892 -31.11 85.00 -17.62
CA GLN A 892 -30.64 86.37 -17.78
C GLN A 892 -31.19 86.95 -19.09
N GLN A 893 -31.14 88.28 -19.23
CA GLN A 893 -31.55 88.92 -20.47
C GLN A 893 -30.60 88.54 -21.60
N ILE A 894 -31.10 87.76 -22.56
CA ILE A 894 -30.36 87.30 -23.74
C ILE A 894 -31.02 87.84 -25.02
N PRO A 895 -30.23 88.21 -26.04
CA PRO A 895 -30.76 88.87 -27.25
C PRO A 895 -31.34 87.90 -28.29
N ALA A 896 -31.08 86.59 -28.17
CA ALA A 896 -31.54 85.54 -29.09
C ALA A 896 -31.53 84.17 -28.39
N THR A 897 -32.25 83.21 -28.95
CA THR A 897 -32.20 81.80 -28.52
C THR A 897 -30.77 81.28 -28.55
N VAL A 898 -30.34 80.64 -27.46
CA VAL A 898 -29.01 80.04 -27.32
C VAL A 898 -29.14 78.52 -27.33
N THR A 899 -28.49 77.90 -28.29
CA THR A 899 -28.22 76.46 -28.38
C THR A 899 -26.78 76.23 -27.94
N ASP A 900 -26.45 75.08 -27.35
CA ASP A 900 -25.12 74.71 -26.83
C ASP A 900 -24.84 75.10 -25.36
N GLU A 901 -25.89 75.34 -24.58
CA GLU A 901 -25.77 75.47 -23.13
C GLU A 901 -26.03 74.12 -22.43
N ALA A 902 -25.56 73.97 -21.20
CA ALA A 902 -25.77 72.77 -20.42
C ALA A 902 -25.94 73.03 -18.92
N ILE A 903 -26.56 72.07 -18.24
CA ILE A 903 -26.64 72.00 -16.78
C ILE A 903 -25.89 70.77 -16.31
N ASP A 904 -24.90 70.97 -15.46
CA ASP A 904 -24.18 69.88 -14.81
C ASP A 904 -24.95 69.47 -13.55
N ILE A 905 -25.55 68.29 -13.61
CA ILE A 905 -26.34 67.72 -12.52
C ILE A 905 -25.47 66.72 -11.78
N THR A 906 -25.21 66.99 -10.52
CA THR A 906 -24.42 66.10 -9.65
C THR A 906 -25.33 65.38 -8.69
N VAL A 907 -25.44 64.06 -8.86
CA VAL A 907 -26.18 63.17 -7.95
C VAL A 907 -25.20 62.55 -6.98
N THR A 908 -25.50 62.66 -5.68
CA THR A 908 -24.71 62.07 -4.59
C THR A 908 -25.50 60.99 -3.90
N ASP A 909 -24.91 59.81 -3.75
CA ASP A 909 -25.54 58.68 -3.06
C ASP A 909 -25.33 58.70 -1.53
N ILE A 910 -25.99 57.78 -0.82
CA ILE A 910 -25.92 57.61 0.65
C ILE A 910 -24.55 57.18 1.15
N TRP A 911 -23.69 56.66 0.27
CA TRP A 911 -22.29 56.36 0.57
C TRP A 911 -21.40 57.57 0.38
N GLY A 912 -21.92 58.68 -0.17
CA GLY A 912 -21.21 59.93 -0.40
C GLY A 912 -20.44 59.95 -1.72
N TYR A 913 -20.80 59.10 -2.68
CA TYR A 913 -20.22 59.12 -4.02
C TYR A 913 -21.03 60.03 -4.93
N SER A 914 -20.34 60.93 -5.65
CA SER A 914 -20.94 61.99 -6.45
C SER A 914 -20.58 61.85 -7.92
N LYS A 915 -21.60 61.73 -8.77
CA LYS A 915 -21.45 61.66 -10.24
C LYS A 915 -22.12 62.86 -10.90
N THR A 916 -21.38 63.55 -11.74
CA THR A 916 -21.88 64.67 -12.55
C THR A 916 -22.28 64.17 -13.94
N SER A 917 -23.49 64.53 -14.37
CA SER A 917 -24.00 64.33 -15.73
C SER A 917 -24.30 65.68 -16.36
N THR A 918 -23.78 65.93 -17.55
CA THR A 918 -24.03 67.16 -18.30
C THR A 918 -25.29 67.01 -19.13
N VAL A 919 -26.33 67.77 -18.80
CA VAL A 919 -27.62 67.76 -19.49
C VAL A 919 -27.66 68.93 -20.48
N PRO A 920 -27.78 68.67 -21.80
CA PRO A 920 -27.91 69.74 -22.79
C PRO A 920 -29.21 70.51 -22.60
N VAL A 921 -29.13 71.84 -22.64
CA VAL A 921 -30.29 72.72 -22.56
C VAL A 921 -30.27 73.80 -23.66
N GLN A 922 -31.46 74.24 -24.06
CA GLN A 922 -31.65 75.33 -25.01
C GLN A 922 -32.48 76.42 -24.34
N ILE A 923 -31.98 77.66 -24.32
CA ILE A 923 -32.71 78.80 -23.77
C ILE A 923 -33.38 79.57 -24.91
N THR A 924 -34.72 79.62 -24.94
CA THR A 924 -35.47 80.26 -26.04
C THR A 924 -35.95 81.67 -25.69
N VAL A 925 -35.81 82.59 -26.64
CA VAL A 925 -36.43 83.92 -26.57
C VAL A 925 -37.67 83.87 -27.45
N ASP A 926 -38.85 83.92 -26.84
CA ASP A 926 -40.12 84.03 -27.57
C ASP A 926 -40.30 85.43 -28.20
#